data_AF-A0AA90QWJ1-F1
#
_entry.id   AF-A0AA90QWJ1-F1
#
_cell.length_a   1.000
_cell.length_b   1.000
_cell.length_c   1.000
_cell.angle_alpha   90.00
_cell.angle_beta   90.00
_cell.angle_gamma   90.00
#
_symmetry.space_group_name_H-M   'P 1'
#
loop_
_entity.id
_entity.type
_entity.pdbx_description
1 polymer ?
#
loop_
_entity_poly.entity_id
_entity_poly.type
_entity_poly.pdbx_seq_one_letter_code
_entity_poly.pdbx_strand_id
1 'polypeptide(L)'
;MQSIDNYCRIARTLMDALGLSIEEAISNPAIPQEYSNLVLEALESERFIISDPSLIEDENRDHDIWLPNVDRNHWYYWPRLRKYLIDQKGWPIETVRSIDDATDRILGAMEDPAKSSFDTRGLVVGYVQSGKTANYTGLIAKAADTGYRLIIVLTGMHNTLRYQTQVRLDKELVGKLNGESVGVGIPISEKEWYTLTKADPKQGDFEPGNTGTSVLGYSKPVLIVTKKNGPVLRKLIDWLSQTQEHTRHNIPCLIIDDEADQASVNTGGNRPLEDDWDNVEVENQDPPSAINRLIRELRDLFIKKAYVAYTATPFANVLIDYEGRDVQAGDDLYPKSFILALPRPNGYFGAREIFGTIDGEYTGMNVIRRVPITDIPFLVPERRSEVETFEPRIPGSLKRALKDFILAGAARVARGQDNDSMAMLVHTSYRTLIQEKMARLLKNDFGSLRDEWRYFRDELKADLQQIWETDFRPVTRSVNVEFDMSFGEIEDHIGTFLEQVTFKELHGDSKDEIDYEKDPNQKIIVIGGNRLSRGLTLEGLLVSYFVRPTPYYDTLMQMGRWFGYRNGYVDVTRIYTTKVLSEWFRDLATVEEELHGEIAKYVYEGVTSTEVGVRIRQHPAMLVTSPLKMQKTHIVNISLANQTLQTITFPLDNYDWLRRNIEVTRGFLSLLGPPTETHGESKPIWSNVKSEDVLDFLSEYMTDPEATKVRAEKLADYICRQNENGELTNSVVAVIGREKFDKELGKLDLGITAYGEINLINRSKLLNTKSLKAIASADDQKIGLNEDQLTLAEDLKETENMKISEALRYVRDRRQGLLLLYPISKYSTVRSDNGKDEDRTREPLFSNPDSAEHVIGIAVVFPHSNNAATVEYRLSYRFDGGE
;
A
#
# COMPACT_ATOMS: atom_id res chain seq x y z
N MET A 1 -13.12 31.82 21.67
CA MET A 1 -14.02 31.09 20.76
C MET A 1 -13.89 29.62 21.08
N GLN A 2 -14.95 28.96 21.54
CA GLN A 2 -14.98 27.49 21.60
C GLN A 2 -14.92 26.97 20.16
N SER A 3 -14.09 25.97 19.88
CA SER A 3 -13.98 25.38 18.54
C SER A 3 -15.28 24.67 18.16
N ILE A 4 -15.65 24.73 16.89
CA ILE A 4 -16.81 24.02 16.31
C ILE A 4 -16.77 22.53 16.69
N ASP A 5 -15.58 21.92 16.79
CA ASP A 5 -15.34 20.56 17.27
C ASP A 5 -16.00 20.22 18.61
N ASN A 6 -16.03 21.17 19.56
CA ASN A 6 -16.67 20.93 20.86
C ASN A 6 -18.19 20.78 20.71
N TYR A 7 -18.81 21.56 19.84
CA TYR A 7 -20.25 21.46 19.59
C TYR A 7 -20.58 20.23 18.75
N CYS A 8 -19.74 19.85 17.79
CA CYS A 8 -19.86 18.56 17.09
C CYS A 8 -19.77 17.39 18.10
N ARG A 9 -18.85 17.45 19.08
CA ARG A 9 -18.74 16.42 20.13
C ARG A 9 -19.98 16.35 21.02
N ILE A 10 -20.59 17.49 21.36
CA ILE A 10 -21.85 17.54 22.12
C ILE A 10 -22.99 16.92 21.30
N ALA A 11 -23.14 17.31 20.03
CA ALA A 11 -24.16 16.75 19.13
C ALA A 11 -24.03 15.23 19.02
N ARG A 12 -22.81 14.73 18.78
CA ARG A 12 -22.52 13.28 18.70
C ARG A 12 -22.84 12.55 19.99
N THR A 13 -22.53 13.15 21.15
CA THR A 13 -22.84 12.54 22.45
C THR A 13 -24.35 12.42 22.65
N LEU A 14 -25.12 13.42 22.21
CA LEU A 14 -26.58 13.41 22.29
C LEU A 14 -27.19 12.37 21.35
N MET A 15 -26.67 12.25 20.13
CA MET A 15 -27.09 11.20 19.19
C MET A 15 -26.78 9.79 19.74
N ASP A 16 -25.55 9.56 20.21
CA ASP A 16 -25.10 8.25 20.67
C ASP A 16 -25.76 7.84 22.01
N ALA A 17 -25.91 8.77 22.96
CA ALA A 17 -26.41 8.45 24.30
C ALA A 17 -27.94 8.40 24.39
N LEU A 18 -28.64 9.15 23.54
CA LEU A 18 -30.10 9.30 23.61
C LEU A 18 -30.81 8.82 22.34
N GLY A 19 -30.08 8.35 21.32
CA GLY A 19 -30.65 7.87 20.06
C GLY A 19 -31.28 8.98 19.21
N LEU A 20 -30.89 10.25 19.42
CA LEU A 20 -31.45 11.40 18.70
C LEU A 20 -30.95 11.46 17.26
N SER A 21 -31.81 11.97 16.36
CA SER A 21 -31.40 12.36 15.01
C SER A 21 -30.44 13.56 15.03
N ILE A 22 -29.71 13.78 13.93
CA ILE A 22 -28.78 14.92 13.81
C ILE A 22 -29.52 16.24 14.05
N GLU A 23 -30.70 16.40 13.46
CA GLU A 23 -31.55 17.59 13.58
C GLU A 23 -31.98 17.85 15.03
N GLU A 24 -32.33 16.79 15.77
CA GLU A 24 -32.67 16.87 17.19
C GLU A 24 -31.45 17.18 18.07
N ALA A 25 -30.29 16.61 17.71
CA ALA A 25 -29.04 16.81 18.45
C ALA A 25 -28.50 18.24 18.30
N ILE A 26 -28.52 18.81 17.09
CA ILE A 26 -28.06 20.19 16.84
C ILE A 26 -29.04 21.26 17.35
N SER A 27 -30.30 20.86 17.57
CA SER A 27 -31.34 21.72 18.18
C SER A 27 -31.29 21.71 19.71
N ASN A 28 -30.36 20.95 20.31
CA ASN A 28 -30.20 20.88 21.75
C ASN A 28 -29.66 22.21 22.32
N PRO A 29 -30.20 22.72 23.44
CA PRO A 29 -29.75 23.98 24.06
C PRO A 29 -28.25 24.04 24.41
N ALA A 30 -27.57 22.89 24.49
CA ALA A 30 -26.13 22.81 24.70
C ALA A 30 -25.29 23.26 23.48
N ILE A 31 -25.92 23.39 22.30
CA ILE A 31 -25.31 23.90 21.07
C ILE A 31 -25.97 25.25 20.74
N PRO A 32 -25.24 26.38 20.76
CA PRO A 32 -25.81 27.67 20.42
C PRO A 32 -26.32 27.69 18.99
N GLN A 33 -27.48 28.31 18.77
CA GLN A 33 -28.19 28.32 17.50
C GLN A 33 -27.37 28.91 16.33
N GLU A 34 -26.44 29.82 16.63
CA GLU A 34 -25.52 30.42 15.64
C GLU A 34 -24.50 29.42 15.07
N TYR A 35 -24.23 28.31 15.80
CA TYR A 35 -23.31 27.26 15.37
C TYR A 35 -24.05 26.03 14.81
N SER A 36 -25.39 25.92 14.93
CA SER A 36 -26.14 24.74 14.52
C SER A 36 -25.94 24.40 13.03
N ASN A 37 -25.92 25.39 12.13
CA ASN A 37 -25.67 25.15 10.70
C ASN A 37 -24.22 24.73 10.42
N LEU A 38 -23.24 25.33 11.11
CA LEU A 38 -21.83 24.96 10.96
C LEU A 38 -21.53 23.56 11.51
N VAL A 39 -22.20 23.18 12.61
CA VAL A 39 -22.14 21.84 13.19
C VAL A 39 -22.84 20.85 12.25
N LEU A 40 -23.98 21.21 11.66
CA LEU A 40 -24.65 20.38 10.66
C LEU A 40 -23.77 20.18 9.43
N GLU A 41 -23.23 21.24 8.83
CA GLU A 41 -22.32 21.15 7.68
C GLU A 41 -21.07 20.32 8.01
N ALA A 42 -20.50 20.47 9.21
CA ALA A 42 -19.40 19.63 9.67
C ALA A 42 -19.82 18.15 9.74
N LEU A 43 -20.91 17.83 10.43
CA LEU A 43 -21.43 16.45 10.58
C LEU A 43 -21.88 15.83 9.25
N GLU A 44 -22.40 16.63 8.31
CA GLU A 44 -22.80 16.18 6.97
C GLU A 44 -21.57 15.97 6.08
N SER A 45 -20.60 16.89 6.10
CA SER A 45 -19.33 16.73 5.38
C SER A 45 -18.57 15.48 5.85
N GLU A 46 -18.68 15.11 7.14
CA GLU A 46 -18.14 13.88 7.71
C GLU A 46 -18.86 12.62 7.17
N ARG A 47 -20.18 12.69 6.95
CA ARG A 47 -20.98 11.57 6.42
C ARG A 47 -20.57 11.19 5.00
N PHE A 48 -20.11 12.16 4.20
CA PHE A 48 -19.59 11.94 2.85
C PHE A 48 -18.13 11.42 2.82
N ILE A 49 -17.42 11.37 3.95
CA ILE A 49 -16.02 10.92 4.03
C ILE A 49 -15.91 9.44 4.47
N ILE A 50 -16.96 8.83 5.01
CA ILE A 50 -16.96 7.41 5.38
C ILE A 50 -17.22 6.58 4.10
N SER A 51 -16.15 6.20 3.41
CA SER A 51 -16.22 5.14 2.41
C SER A 51 -16.49 3.81 3.12
N ASP A 52 -17.61 3.17 2.79
CA ASP A 52 -17.95 1.85 3.30
C ASP A 52 -16.85 0.83 2.95
N PRO A 53 -16.49 -0.10 3.86
CA PRO A 53 -15.51 -1.14 3.57
C PRO A 53 -15.98 -2.03 2.43
N SER A 54 -15.16 -2.19 1.39
CA SER A 54 -15.47 -3.09 0.27
C SER A 54 -15.33 -4.53 0.74
N LEU A 55 -16.47 -5.21 0.92
CA LEU A 55 -16.55 -6.61 1.34
C LEU A 55 -17.00 -7.47 0.16
N ILE A 56 -16.18 -8.46 -0.18
CA ILE A 56 -16.50 -9.50 -1.15
C ILE A 56 -16.76 -10.79 -0.38
N GLU A 57 -17.92 -11.40 -0.59
CA GLU A 57 -18.30 -12.69 0.01
C GLU A 57 -18.44 -13.77 -1.07
N ASP A 58 -18.47 -15.04 -0.66
CA ASP A 58 -18.87 -16.13 -1.57
C ASP A 58 -20.38 -16.30 -1.54
N GLU A 59 -21.07 -15.97 -2.64
CA GLU A 59 -22.53 -16.12 -2.76
C GLU A 59 -23.00 -17.58 -2.71
N ASN A 60 -22.12 -18.54 -2.99
CA ASN A 60 -22.47 -19.97 -2.95
C ASN A 60 -22.29 -20.59 -1.55
N ARG A 61 -21.86 -19.79 -0.57
CA ARG A 61 -21.67 -20.25 0.80
C ARG A 61 -23.01 -20.41 1.50
N ASP A 62 -23.16 -21.52 2.22
CA ASP A 62 -24.25 -21.73 3.16
C ASP A 62 -24.05 -20.84 4.41
N HIS A 63 -24.35 -19.55 4.24
CA HIS A 63 -24.13 -18.49 5.23
C HIS A 63 -25.46 -17.81 5.58
N ASP A 64 -25.74 -17.72 6.88
CA ASP A 64 -26.93 -17.03 7.37
C ASP A 64 -26.54 -15.62 7.81
N ILE A 65 -27.32 -14.61 7.41
CA ILE A 65 -27.16 -13.25 7.94
C ILE A 65 -27.61 -13.25 9.42
N TRP A 66 -26.64 -13.36 10.33
CA TRP A 66 -26.90 -13.59 11.76
C TRP A 66 -26.64 -12.36 12.63
N LEU A 67 -25.59 -11.60 12.36
CA LEU A 67 -25.16 -10.50 13.24
C LEU A 67 -26.23 -9.40 13.47
N PRO A 68 -27.04 -8.99 12.47
CA PRO A 68 -28.13 -8.03 12.70
C PRO A 68 -29.19 -8.53 13.68
N ASN A 69 -29.31 -9.84 13.88
CA ASN A 69 -30.29 -10.47 14.78
C ASN A 69 -29.74 -10.67 16.20
N VAL A 70 -28.48 -10.30 16.46
CA VAL A 70 -27.84 -10.43 17.78
C VAL A 70 -28.19 -9.24 18.66
N ASP A 71 -28.71 -9.51 19.85
CA ASP A 71 -28.93 -8.46 20.86
C ASP A 71 -27.60 -7.96 21.44
N ARG A 72 -27.24 -6.73 21.07
CA ARG A 72 -25.99 -6.08 21.50
C ARG A 72 -26.04 -5.52 22.92
N ASN A 73 -27.20 -5.51 23.59
CA ASN A 73 -27.33 -4.98 24.96
C ASN A 73 -26.45 -5.73 25.98
N HIS A 74 -26.09 -6.97 25.67
CA HIS A 74 -25.27 -7.83 26.54
C HIS A 74 -23.77 -7.81 26.19
N TRP A 75 -23.36 -7.02 25.19
CA TRP A 75 -21.96 -6.87 24.83
C TRP A 75 -21.19 -6.16 25.96
N TYR A 76 -19.99 -6.63 26.23
CA TYR A 76 -19.16 -6.20 27.35
C TYR A 76 -17.76 -5.76 26.91
N TYR A 77 -17.13 -6.50 26.00
CA TYR A 77 -15.75 -6.26 25.59
C TYR A 77 -15.63 -5.08 24.63
N TRP A 78 -16.43 -5.04 23.57
CA TRP A 78 -16.40 -3.93 22.60
C TRP A 78 -16.74 -2.57 23.23
N PRO A 79 -17.82 -2.41 24.03
CA PRO A 79 -18.11 -1.13 24.69
C PRO A 79 -16.96 -0.63 25.58
N ARG A 80 -16.27 -1.53 26.29
CA ARG A 80 -15.09 -1.18 27.10
C ARG A 80 -13.91 -0.73 26.25
N LEU A 81 -13.61 -1.45 25.18
CA LEU A 81 -12.57 -1.06 24.23
C LEU A 81 -12.89 0.29 23.58
N ARG A 82 -14.11 0.46 23.06
CA ARG A 82 -14.59 1.72 22.47
C ARG A 82 -14.42 2.89 23.42
N LYS A 83 -14.82 2.72 24.69
CA LYS A 83 -14.64 3.73 25.74
C LYS A 83 -13.17 4.06 25.96
N TYR A 84 -12.29 3.07 26.03
CA TYR A 84 -10.85 3.28 26.18
C TYR A 84 -10.23 4.03 24.99
N LEU A 85 -10.60 3.67 23.76
CA LEU A 85 -10.11 4.33 22.54
C LEU A 85 -10.51 5.82 22.50
N ILE A 86 -11.74 6.14 22.88
CA ILE A 86 -12.24 7.53 22.86
C ILE A 86 -11.72 8.33 24.06
N ASP A 87 -11.92 7.81 25.27
CA ASP A 87 -11.74 8.61 26.50
C ASP A 87 -10.27 8.68 26.94
N GLN A 88 -9.50 7.60 26.78
CA GLN A 88 -8.12 7.53 27.26
C GLN A 88 -7.09 7.70 26.15
N LYS A 89 -7.31 7.07 24.99
CA LYS A 89 -6.43 7.24 23.82
C LYS A 89 -6.73 8.51 23.03
N GLY A 90 -7.87 9.15 23.27
CA GLY A 90 -8.25 10.41 22.62
C GLY A 90 -8.47 10.27 21.11
N TRP A 91 -8.81 9.07 20.63
CA TRP A 91 -9.02 8.85 19.21
C TRP A 91 -10.27 9.59 18.71
N PRO A 92 -10.24 10.16 17.50
CA PRO A 92 -11.43 10.74 16.89
C PRO A 92 -12.56 9.70 16.82
N ILE A 93 -13.79 10.15 17.15
CA ILE A 93 -14.98 9.28 17.16
C ILE A 93 -15.19 8.62 15.79
N GLU A 94 -14.93 9.34 14.71
CA GLU A 94 -15.01 8.83 13.33
C GLU A 94 -14.04 7.67 13.07
N THR A 95 -12.80 7.76 13.55
CA THR A 95 -11.83 6.67 13.46
C THR A 95 -12.32 5.44 14.20
N VAL A 96 -12.90 5.62 15.39
CA VAL A 96 -13.45 4.51 16.18
C VAL A 96 -14.70 3.94 15.53
N ARG A 97 -15.56 4.76 14.93
CA ARG A 97 -16.75 4.33 14.18
C ARG A 97 -16.37 3.55 12.92
N SER A 98 -15.36 4.00 12.17
CA SER A 98 -14.83 3.25 11.01
C SER A 98 -14.31 1.87 11.42
N ILE A 99 -13.66 1.74 12.58
CA ILE A 99 -13.28 0.43 13.14
C ILE A 99 -14.52 -0.38 13.51
N ASP A 100 -15.51 0.24 14.14
CA ASP A 100 -16.80 -0.40 14.49
C ASP A 100 -17.45 -1.02 13.25
N ASP A 101 -17.66 -0.22 12.21
CA ASP A 101 -18.34 -0.62 10.98
C ASP A 101 -17.56 -1.72 10.23
N ALA A 102 -16.24 -1.56 10.09
CA ALA A 102 -15.39 -2.57 9.45
C ALA A 102 -15.40 -3.89 10.22
N THR A 103 -15.31 -3.85 11.55
CA THR A 103 -15.30 -5.08 12.37
C THR A 103 -16.68 -5.73 12.44
N ASP A 104 -17.77 -4.98 12.31
CA ASP A 104 -19.13 -5.53 12.15
C ASP A 104 -19.26 -6.28 10.83
N ARG A 105 -18.73 -5.74 9.71
CA ARG A 105 -18.72 -6.45 8.43
C ARG A 105 -17.91 -7.75 8.50
N ILE A 106 -16.72 -7.70 9.11
CA ILE A 106 -15.88 -8.90 9.26
C ILE A 106 -16.56 -9.95 10.13
N LEU A 107 -17.14 -9.55 11.27
CA LEU A 107 -17.84 -10.47 12.16
C LEU A 107 -19.11 -11.03 11.50
N GLY A 108 -19.84 -10.21 10.77
CA GLY A 108 -21.01 -10.63 10.00
C GLY A 108 -20.67 -11.69 8.96
N ALA A 109 -19.54 -11.52 8.26
CA ALA A 109 -19.02 -12.49 7.29
C ALA A 109 -18.48 -13.78 7.94
N MET A 110 -18.21 -13.80 9.25
CA MET A 110 -17.91 -15.01 10.01
C MET A 110 -19.20 -15.78 10.34
N GLU A 111 -19.12 -17.07 10.66
CA GLU A 111 -20.32 -17.83 11.08
C GLU A 111 -20.73 -17.56 12.53
N ASP A 112 -22.02 -17.67 12.83
CA ASP A 112 -22.52 -17.63 14.21
C ASP A 112 -21.84 -18.74 15.05
N PRO A 113 -21.18 -18.42 16.19
CA PRO A 113 -20.56 -19.42 17.07
C PRO A 113 -21.54 -20.47 17.62
N ALA A 114 -22.85 -20.21 17.57
CA ALA A 114 -23.90 -21.16 17.92
C ALA A 114 -24.07 -22.31 16.90
N LYS A 115 -23.64 -22.14 15.63
CA LYS A 115 -23.68 -23.22 14.62
C LYS A 115 -22.89 -24.45 15.09
N SER A 116 -23.31 -25.63 14.67
CA SER A 116 -22.69 -26.91 15.08
C SER A 116 -21.27 -27.08 14.53
N SER A 117 -20.99 -26.53 13.35
CA SER A 117 -19.71 -26.63 12.65
C SER A 117 -19.57 -25.50 11.64
N PHE A 118 -18.35 -25.01 11.44
CA PHE A 118 -18.04 -24.04 10.38
C PHE A 118 -16.54 -23.95 10.09
N ASP A 119 -16.20 -23.57 8.86
CA ASP A 119 -14.85 -23.27 8.39
C ASP A 119 -14.86 -21.93 7.64
N THR A 120 -14.65 -20.84 8.37
CA THR A 120 -14.52 -19.50 7.79
C THR A 120 -13.05 -19.21 7.48
N ARG A 121 -12.74 -18.78 6.25
CA ARG A 121 -11.41 -18.29 5.85
C ARG A 121 -11.54 -16.93 5.18
N GLY A 122 -11.14 -15.88 5.89
CA GLY A 122 -11.25 -14.50 5.42
C GLY A 122 -9.90 -13.81 5.26
N LEU A 123 -9.86 -12.78 4.41
CA LEU A 123 -8.71 -11.88 4.25
C LEU A 123 -9.15 -10.44 4.47
N VAL A 124 -8.44 -9.73 5.34
CA VAL A 124 -8.60 -8.30 5.58
C VAL A 124 -7.35 -7.59 5.07
N VAL A 125 -7.55 -6.77 4.04
CA VAL A 125 -6.52 -5.97 3.38
C VAL A 125 -6.61 -4.54 3.91
N GLY A 126 -5.48 -3.96 4.29
CA GLY A 126 -5.46 -2.52 4.57
C GLY A 126 -4.06 -1.95 4.53
N TYR A 127 -3.93 -0.64 4.33
CA TYR A 127 -2.64 0.02 4.08
C TYR A 127 -1.53 -0.25 5.12
N VAL A 128 -0.27 -0.04 4.74
CA VAL A 128 0.90 -0.25 5.62
C VAL A 128 0.82 0.69 6.83
N GLN A 129 0.79 0.14 8.05
CA GLN A 129 0.63 0.93 9.30
C GLN A 129 -0.69 1.74 9.40
N SER A 130 -1.77 1.27 8.75
CA SER A 130 -3.10 1.93 8.79
C SER A 130 -3.90 1.75 10.08
N GLY A 131 -3.46 0.87 10.98
CA GLY A 131 -4.24 0.51 12.18
C GLY A 131 -4.92 -0.87 12.12
N LYS A 132 -4.45 -1.79 11.25
CA LYS A 132 -4.91 -3.19 11.20
C LYS A 132 -5.01 -3.87 12.57
N THR A 133 -4.06 -3.62 13.46
CA THR A 133 -4.11 -4.15 14.82
C THR A 133 -5.32 -3.67 15.61
N ALA A 134 -5.66 -2.38 15.55
CA ALA A 134 -6.85 -1.87 16.23
C ALA A 134 -8.13 -2.49 15.64
N ASN A 135 -8.13 -2.75 14.33
CA ASN A 135 -9.22 -3.46 13.67
C ASN A 135 -9.37 -4.90 14.18
N TYR A 136 -8.31 -5.74 14.17
CA TYR A 136 -8.46 -7.09 14.69
C TYR A 136 -8.66 -7.14 16.22
N THR A 137 -8.17 -6.17 16.98
CA THR A 137 -8.50 -6.05 18.41
C THR A 137 -9.99 -5.76 18.62
N GLY A 138 -10.58 -4.88 17.80
CA GLY A 138 -12.02 -4.66 17.76
C GLY A 138 -12.80 -5.91 17.38
N LEU A 139 -12.36 -6.63 16.34
CA LEU A 139 -12.94 -7.91 15.94
C LEU A 139 -12.89 -8.94 17.08
N ILE A 140 -11.74 -9.08 17.75
CA ILE A 140 -11.57 -9.99 18.88
C ILE A 140 -12.53 -9.65 20.03
N ALA A 141 -12.69 -8.37 20.36
CA ALA A 141 -13.62 -7.93 21.38
C ALA A 141 -15.07 -8.32 21.04
N LYS A 142 -15.51 -8.04 19.82
CA LYS A 142 -16.86 -8.37 19.36
C LYS A 142 -17.09 -9.88 19.22
N ALA A 143 -16.09 -10.62 18.74
CA ALA A 143 -16.14 -12.08 18.66
C ALA A 143 -16.28 -12.70 20.06
N ALA A 144 -15.59 -12.17 21.07
CA ALA A 144 -15.76 -12.61 22.45
C ALA A 144 -17.15 -12.26 23.01
N ASP A 145 -17.73 -11.13 22.60
CA ASP A 145 -19.10 -10.75 22.97
C ASP A 145 -20.17 -11.67 22.35
N THR A 146 -19.90 -12.25 21.18
CA THR A 146 -20.83 -13.16 20.48
C THR A 146 -20.62 -14.64 20.81
N GLY A 147 -19.51 -15.02 21.47
CA GLY A 147 -19.30 -16.38 21.98
C GLY A 147 -18.11 -17.13 21.38
N TYR A 148 -17.25 -16.48 20.59
CA TYR A 148 -15.93 -17.02 20.29
C TYR A 148 -15.09 -17.08 21.56
N ARG A 149 -14.61 -18.28 21.90
CA ARG A 149 -14.01 -18.55 23.22
C ARG A 149 -12.52 -18.82 23.17
N LEU A 150 -12.00 -19.37 22.08
CA LEU A 150 -10.56 -19.55 21.89
C LEU A 150 -10.08 -18.58 20.83
N ILE A 151 -9.15 -17.70 21.20
CA ILE A 151 -8.62 -16.66 20.33
C ILE A 151 -7.12 -16.83 20.24
N ILE A 152 -6.63 -17.14 19.04
CA ILE A 152 -5.22 -17.36 18.74
C ILE A 152 -4.77 -16.27 17.78
N VAL A 153 -3.78 -15.47 18.18
CA VAL A 153 -3.18 -14.44 17.36
C VAL A 153 -1.78 -14.90 16.95
N LEU A 154 -1.64 -15.20 15.66
CA LEU A 154 -0.37 -15.50 15.02
C LEU A 154 0.28 -14.19 14.58
N THR A 155 1.46 -13.91 15.12
CA THR A 155 2.26 -12.72 14.80
C THR A 155 3.43 -13.10 13.89
N GLY A 156 4.21 -12.12 13.41
CA GLY A 156 5.38 -12.39 12.56
C GLY A 156 6.46 -13.27 13.22
N MET A 157 7.58 -13.47 12.52
CA MET A 157 8.61 -14.47 12.89
C MET A 157 9.43 -14.14 14.15
N HIS A 158 9.37 -12.90 14.64
CA HIS A 158 10.28 -12.36 15.65
C HIS A 158 9.58 -12.06 16.98
N ASN A 159 10.29 -12.28 18.08
CA ASN A 159 9.77 -12.05 19.44
C ASN A 159 9.37 -10.60 19.72
N THR A 160 9.99 -9.62 19.06
CA THR A 160 9.71 -8.18 19.27
C THR A 160 8.29 -7.83 18.83
N LEU A 161 7.86 -8.27 17.64
CA LEU A 161 6.51 -8.02 17.13
C LEU A 161 5.47 -8.73 18.00
N ARG A 162 5.75 -9.97 18.38
CA ARG A 162 4.91 -10.75 19.29
C ARG A 162 4.75 -10.07 20.65
N TYR A 163 5.83 -9.53 21.22
CA TYR A 163 5.80 -8.76 22.48
C TYR A 163 4.93 -7.51 22.34
N GLN A 164 5.13 -6.70 21.29
CA GLN A 164 4.34 -5.48 21.05
C GLN A 164 2.85 -5.79 20.89
N THR A 165 2.53 -6.86 20.15
CA THR A 165 1.13 -7.32 19.96
C THR A 165 0.53 -7.78 21.29
N GLN A 166 1.27 -8.56 22.08
CA GLN A 166 0.81 -9.01 23.40
C GLN A 166 0.54 -7.83 24.34
N VAL A 167 1.47 -6.88 24.47
CA VAL A 167 1.29 -5.69 25.32
C VAL A 167 0.02 -4.92 24.92
N ARG A 168 -0.21 -4.77 23.62
CA ARG A 168 -1.39 -4.07 23.11
C ARG A 168 -2.69 -4.82 23.46
N LEU A 169 -2.77 -6.13 23.17
CA LEU A 169 -3.95 -6.93 23.48
C LEU A 169 -4.19 -7.05 24.99
N ASP A 170 -3.12 -7.11 25.79
CA ASP A 170 -3.20 -7.11 27.25
C ASP A 170 -3.80 -5.81 27.78
N LYS A 171 -3.49 -4.66 27.17
CA LYS A 171 -4.10 -3.36 27.52
C LYS A 171 -5.52 -3.19 27.00
N GLU A 172 -5.77 -3.61 25.77
CA GLU A 172 -6.99 -3.29 25.04
C GLU A 172 -8.12 -4.33 25.25
N LEU A 173 -7.78 -5.55 25.70
CA LEU A 173 -8.76 -6.62 25.95
C LEU A 173 -8.69 -7.15 27.38
N VAL A 174 -7.51 -7.60 27.81
CA VAL A 174 -7.33 -8.29 29.10
C VAL A 174 -7.43 -7.31 30.27
N GLY A 175 -6.89 -6.11 30.09
CA GLY A 175 -6.84 -5.06 31.09
C GLY A 175 -5.82 -5.27 32.21
N LYS A 176 -4.87 -6.19 32.00
CA LYS A 176 -3.79 -6.50 32.95
C LYS A 176 -2.47 -6.65 32.23
N LEU A 177 -1.41 -6.03 32.75
CA LEU A 177 -0.04 -6.21 32.29
C LEU A 177 0.82 -6.55 33.50
N ASN A 178 1.47 -7.71 33.49
CA ASN A 178 2.29 -8.22 34.61
C ASN A 178 1.57 -8.24 35.97
N GLY A 179 0.24 -8.41 35.97
CA GLY A 179 -0.59 -8.46 37.17
C GLY A 179 -1.17 -7.10 37.61
N GLU A 180 -0.77 -6.01 36.98
CA GLU A 180 -1.27 -4.66 37.27
C GLU A 180 -2.39 -4.26 36.32
N SER A 181 -3.36 -3.50 36.83
CA SER A 181 -4.48 -2.98 36.02
C SER A 181 -4.00 -1.92 35.05
N VAL A 182 -4.27 -2.10 33.76
CA VAL A 182 -3.88 -1.16 32.68
C VAL A 182 -4.96 -1.07 31.60
N GLY A 183 -4.87 -0.06 30.74
CA GLY A 183 -5.71 0.06 29.55
C GLY A 183 -7.22 0.10 29.85
N VAL A 184 -7.97 -0.89 29.34
CA VAL A 184 -9.42 -1.03 29.61
C VAL A 184 -9.75 -1.29 31.09
N GLY A 185 -8.75 -1.52 31.95
CA GLY A 185 -8.88 -1.84 33.38
C GLY A 185 -9.20 -3.32 33.62
N ILE A 186 -9.33 -3.81 34.84
CA ILE A 186 -9.63 -5.24 35.06
C ILE A 186 -11.11 -5.55 34.72
N PRO A 187 -11.43 -6.61 33.94
CA PRO A 187 -12.81 -7.07 33.74
C PRO A 187 -13.45 -7.61 35.02
N ILE A 188 -14.78 -7.64 35.08
CA ILE A 188 -15.49 -8.39 36.13
C ILE A 188 -15.12 -9.88 36.08
N SER A 189 -15.17 -10.57 37.22
CA SER A 189 -14.62 -11.93 37.37
C SER A 189 -15.11 -12.92 36.30
N GLU A 190 -16.39 -12.88 35.93
CA GLU A 190 -17.00 -13.76 34.93
C GLU A 190 -16.55 -13.46 33.48
N LYS A 191 -16.01 -12.26 33.24
CA LYS A 191 -15.57 -11.77 31.93
C LYS A 191 -14.04 -11.64 31.83
N GLU A 192 -13.29 -12.09 32.84
CA GLU A 192 -11.82 -12.08 32.76
C GLU A 192 -11.30 -12.97 31.63
N TRP A 193 -10.22 -12.54 30.99
CA TRP A 193 -9.52 -13.34 29.99
C TRP A 193 -8.54 -14.32 30.65
N TYR A 194 -8.48 -15.54 30.12
CA TYR A 194 -7.38 -16.46 30.41
C TYR A 194 -6.29 -16.31 29.34
N THR A 195 -5.12 -15.82 29.74
CA THR A 195 -3.96 -15.67 28.83
C THR A 195 -3.00 -16.84 29.01
N LEU A 196 -2.65 -17.54 27.92
CA LEU A 196 -1.64 -18.61 27.93
C LEU A 196 -0.25 -18.15 27.48
N THR A 197 -0.13 -16.88 27.15
CA THR A 197 1.10 -16.18 26.77
C THR A 197 1.22 -14.90 27.62
N LYS A 198 2.42 -14.31 27.65
CA LYS A 198 2.71 -13.16 28.53
C LYS A 198 3.50 -12.07 27.80
N ALA A 199 3.32 -10.83 28.24
CA ALA A 199 4.11 -9.69 27.78
C ALA A 199 5.55 -9.73 28.33
N ASP A 200 6.35 -10.70 27.88
CA ASP A 200 7.77 -10.83 28.17
C ASP A 200 8.57 -10.93 26.85
N PRO A 201 9.59 -10.10 26.61
CA PRO A 201 10.34 -10.07 25.35
C PRO A 201 11.13 -11.36 25.06
N LYS A 202 11.47 -12.15 26.10
CA LYS A 202 12.32 -13.35 26.00
C LYS A 202 11.56 -14.66 26.25
N GLN A 203 10.67 -14.71 27.23
CA GLN A 203 10.00 -15.92 27.72
C GLN A 203 8.47 -15.81 27.72
N GLY A 204 7.90 -14.92 26.91
CA GLY A 204 6.46 -14.67 26.88
C GLY A 204 5.67 -15.44 25.83
N ASP A 205 6.34 -16.25 25.02
CA ASP A 205 5.71 -17.07 23.97
C ASP A 205 5.04 -18.32 24.56
N PHE A 206 4.31 -19.08 23.74
CA PHE A 206 3.58 -20.26 24.22
C PHE A 206 4.54 -21.33 24.73
N GLU A 207 4.42 -21.64 26.02
CA GLU A 207 5.06 -22.76 26.68
C GLU A 207 3.99 -23.51 27.50
N PRO A 208 3.76 -24.81 27.25
CA PRO A 208 2.64 -25.55 27.85
C PRO A 208 2.69 -25.58 29.39
N GLY A 209 3.89 -25.49 29.97
CA GLY A 209 4.09 -25.45 31.43
C GLY A 209 3.37 -26.60 32.14
N ASN A 210 2.75 -26.30 33.29
CA ASN A 210 1.89 -27.23 34.03
C ASN A 210 0.38 -26.96 33.82
N THR A 211 0.02 -26.06 32.91
CA THR A 211 -1.38 -25.66 32.69
C THR A 211 -2.06 -26.73 31.83
N GLY A 212 -3.02 -27.45 32.40
CA GLY A 212 -3.82 -28.42 31.66
C GLY A 212 -4.79 -27.78 30.68
N THR A 213 -5.22 -28.54 29.66
CA THR A 213 -6.18 -28.11 28.63
C THR A 213 -7.60 -27.88 29.15
N SER A 214 -7.87 -28.21 30.43
CA SER A 214 -9.16 -27.99 31.08
C SER A 214 -9.60 -26.52 31.09
N VAL A 215 -8.66 -25.57 30.95
CA VAL A 215 -8.95 -24.14 30.80
C VAL A 215 -9.87 -23.82 29.62
N LEU A 216 -9.78 -24.62 28.54
CA LEU A 216 -10.64 -24.48 27.36
C LEU A 216 -12.09 -24.90 27.63
N GLY A 217 -12.34 -25.66 28.70
CA GLY A 217 -13.68 -26.04 29.14
C GLY A 217 -14.44 -24.92 29.86
N TYR A 218 -13.75 -23.91 30.40
CA TYR A 218 -14.37 -22.83 31.17
C TYR A 218 -15.03 -21.75 30.30
N SER A 219 -16.09 -21.11 30.79
CA SER A 219 -16.90 -20.13 30.05
C SER A 219 -16.15 -18.85 29.63
N LYS A 220 -14.99 -18.56 30.22
CA LYS A 220 -14.21 -17.35 29.96
C LYS A 220 -13.45 -17.44 28.62
N PRO A 221 -13.20 -16.31 27.93
CA PRO A 221 -12.40 -16.30 26.72
C PRO A 221 -10.92 -16.57 27.01
N VAL A 222 -10.27 -17.29 26.10
CA VAL A 222 -8.86 -17.67 26.16
C VAL A 222 -8.10 -16.95 25.05
N LEU A 223 -7.02 -16.26 25.40
CA LEU A 223 -6.14 -15.56 24.47
C LEU A 223 -4.75 -16.21 24.42
N ILE A 224 -4.28 -16.49 23.21
CA ILE A 224 -2.93 -16.99 22.92
C ILE A 224 -2.31 -16.07 21.87
N VAL A 225 -1.16 -15.45 22.15
CA VAL A 225 -0.42 -14.63 21.18
C VAL A 225 0.94 -15.27 20.94
N THR A 226 1.14 -15.83 19.76
CA THR A 226 2.36 -16.58 19.43
C THR A 226 2.97 -16.13 18.11
N LYS A 227 4.26 -16.37 17.93
CA LYS A 227 4.96 -16.10 16.68
C LYS A 227 4.76 -17.25 15.69
N LYS A 228 4.90 -16.95 14.39
CA LYS A 228 4.91 -17.95 13.31
C LYS A 228 6.21 -18.79 13.28
N ASN A 229 6.50 -19.52 14.35
CA ASN A 229 7.75 -20.29 14.50
C ASN A 229 7.46 -21.78 14.68
N GLY A 230 8.13 -22.62 13.89
CA GLY A 230 7.87 -24.06 13.85
C GLY A 230 7.91 -24.77 15.21
N PRO A 231 8.99 -24.61 16.01
CA PRO A 231 9.05 -25.14 17.37
C PRO A 231 7.88 -24.73 18.28
N VAL A 232 7.48 -23.46 18.26
CA VAL A 232 6.40 -22.97 19.14
C VAL A 232 5.03 -23.43 18.66
N LEU A 233 4.77 -23.38 17.36
CA LEU A 233 3.52 -23.89 16.78
C LEU A 233 3.34 -25.39 17.06
N ARG A 234 4.40 -26.20 16.96
CA ARG A 234 4.35 -27.63 17.34
C ARG A 234 3.97 -27.81 18.80
N LYS A 235 4.59 -27.09 19.72
CA LYS A 235 4.22 -27.13 21.16
C LYS A 235 2.75 -26.78 21.39
N LEU A 236 2.24 -25.76 20.68
CA LEU A 236 0.85 -25.34 20.77
C LEU A 236 -0.10 -26.42 20.24
N ILE A 237 0.18 -26.98 19.06
CA ILE A 237 -0.59 -28.07 18.46
C ILE A 237 -0.59 -29.30 19.36
N ASP A 238 0.58 -29.71 19.87
CA ASP A 238 0.73 -30.87 20.76
C ASP A 238 -0.08 -30.68 22.05
N TRP A 239 -0.09 -29.47 22.62
CA TRP A 239 -0.87 -29.15 23.81
C TRP A 239 -2.38 -29.13 23.51
N LEU A 240 -2.80 -28.46 22.42
CA LEU A 240 -4.21 -28.40 22.04
C LEU A 240 -4.77 -29.78 21.67
N SER A 241 -3.97 -30.65 21.08
CA SER A 241 -4.35 -32.03 20.71
C SER A 241 -4.67 -32.91 21.92
N GLN A 242 -4.14 -32.58 23.11
CA GLN A 242 -4.47 -33.27 24.37
C GLN A 242 -5.84 -32.87 24.93
N THR A 243 -6.49 -31.85 24.35
CA THR A 243 -7.84 -31.44 24.74
C THR A 243 -8.85 -32.50 24.32
N GLN A 244 -9.79 -32.81 25.23
CA GLN A 244 -10.89 -33.74 24.95
C GLN A 244 -11.60 -33.35 23.65
N GLU A 245 -11.88 -34.34 22.80
CA GLU A 245 -12.51 -34.18 21.49
C GLU A 245 -13.84 -33.39 21.59
N HIS A 246 -14.67 -33.72 22.58
CA HIS A 246 -15.91 -33.00 22.85
C HIS A 246 -15.69 -31.49 23.03
N THR A 247 -14.64 -31.08 23.75
CA THR A 247 -14.30 -29.66 23.93
C THR A 247 -13.81 -29.05 22.62
N ARG A 248 -12.93 -29.73 21.88
CA ARG A 248 -12.41 -29.24 20.58
C ARG A 248 -13.51 -29.07 19.52
N HIS A 249 -14.53 -29.92 19.55
CA HIS A 249 -15.65 -29.84 18.61
C HIS A 249 -16.64 -28.72 18.94
N ASN A 250 -16.74 -28.34 20.22
CA ASN A 250 -17.75 -27.38 20.68
C ASN A 250 -17.20 -25.97 20.94
N ILE A 251 -15.89 -25.80 21.11
CA ILE A 251 -15.29 -24.48 21.33
C ILE A 251 -15.15 -23.71 20.00
N PRO A 252 -15.80 -22.55 19.83
CA PRO A 252 -15.59 -21.73 18.64
C PRO A 252 -14.23 -21.04 18.72
N CYS A 253 -13.38 -21.32 17.73
CA CYS A 253 -12.00 -20.87 17.65
C CYS A 253 -11.85 -19.78 16.58
N LEU A 254 -11.25 -18.65 16.95
CA LEU A 254 -10.84 -17.57 16.05
C LEU A 254 -9.31 -17.52 15.99
N ILE A 255 -8.76 -17.70 14.79
CA ILE A 255 -7.34 -17.55 14.49
C ILE A 255 -7.15 -16.28 13.68
N ILE A 256 -6.45 -15.30 14.26
CA ILE A 256 -6.01 -14.09 13.56
C ILE A 256 -4.58 -14.32 13.08
N ASP A 257 -4.32 -14.13 11.79
CA ASP A 257 -2.97 -14.19 11.22
C ASP A 257 -2.51 -12.79 10.79
N ASP A 258 -1.68 -12.17 11.61
CA ASP A 258 -1.10 -10.85 11.35
C ASP A 258 0.14 -10.97 10.45
N GLU A 259 0.29 -10.05 9.50
CA GLU A 259 1.26 -10.14 8.39
C GLU A 259 1.15 -11.49 7.64
N ALA A 260 -0.07 -11.88 7.25
CA ALA A 260 -0.36 -13.19 6.64
C ALA A 260 0.38 -13.45 5.30
N ASP A 261 0.94 -12.41 4.68
CA ASP A 261 1.82 -12.53 3.52
C ASP A 261 3.23 -13.05 3.87
N GLN A 262 3.56 -13.10 5.17
CA GLN A 262 4.81 -13.62 5.70
C GLN A 262 4.61 -14.99 6.36
N ALA A 263 5.35 -15.98 5.85
CA ALA A 263 5.47 -17.36 6.33
C ALA A 263 4.20 -18.24 6.25
N SER A 264 3.00 -17.66 6.28
CA SER A 264 1.74 -18.39 6.17
C SER A 264 1.42 -18.84 4.75
N VAL A 265 1.84 -18.08 3.74
CA VAL A 265 1.72 -18.48 2.32
C VAL A 265 2.59 -19.70 2.04
N ASN A 266 2.04 -20.68 1.34
CA ASN A 266 2.77 -21.89 0.98
C ASN A 266 3.84 -21.58 -0.07
N THR A 267 5.12 -21.77 0.28
CA THR A 267 6.25 -21.71 -0.67
C THR A 267 6.83 -23.09 -1.00
N GLY A 268 6.13 -24.16 -0.61
CA GLY A 268 6.50 -25.55 -0.90
C GLY A 268 5.51 -26.18 -1.88
N GLY A 269 5.43 -27.51 -1.87
CA GLY A 269 4.45 -28.26 -2.65
C GLY A 269 3.14 -28.49 -1.91
N ASN A 270 2.33 -29.38 -2.46
CA ASN A 270 1.14 -29.98 -1.83
C ASN A 270 1.21 -31.43 -2.28
N ARG A 271 1.24 -32.39 -1.35
CA ARG A 271 1.30 -33.82 -1.71
C ARG A 271 -0.07 -34.26 -2.23
N PRO A 272 -0.10 -35.08 -3.29
CA PRO A 272 -1.36 -35.53 -3.89
C PRO A 272 -2.18 -36.38 -2.92
N LEU A 273 -3.49 -36.40 -3.13
CA LEU A 273 -4.42 -37.27 -2.40
C LEU A 273 -4.29 -38.71 -2.90
N GLU A 274 -4.66 -39.69 -2.07
CA GLU A 274 -4.55 -41.13 -2.40
C GLU A 274 -5.37 -41.51 -3.65
N ASP A 275 -6.49 -40.83 -3.93
CA ASP A 275 -7.36 -41.08 -5.08
C ASP A 275 -6.79 -40.57 -6.42
N ASP A 276 -5.76 -39.71 -6.40
CA ASP A 276 -5.13 -39.14 -7.59
C ASP A 276 -3.83 -39.86 -7.98
N TRP A 277 -3.44 -40.91 -7.27
CA TRP A 277 -2.12 -41.54 -7.42
C TRP A 277 -1.86 -42.12 -8.83
N ASP A 278 -2.92 -42.47 -9.55
CA ASP A 278 -2.87 -43.04 -10.90
C ASP A 278 -2.69 -41.97 -12.02
N ASN A 279 -2.81 -40.67 -11.72
CA ASN A 279 -2.79 -39.57 -12.71
C ASN A 279 -1.68 -38.51 -12.49
N VAL A 280 -0.79 -38.69 -11.50
CA VAL A 280 0.24 -37.69 -11.17
C VAL A 280 1.61 -38.15 -11.69
N GLU A 281 2.17 -37.40 -12.65
CA GLU A 281 3.59 -37.53 -13.00
C GLU A 281 4.44 -37.40 -11.73
N VAL A 282 5.37 -38.33 -11.52
CA VAL A 282 6.11 -38.62 -10.27
C VAL A 282 6.89 -37.43 -9.66
N GLU A 283 6.88 -36.24 -10.26
CA GLU A 283 7.81 -35.14 -9.99
C GLU A 283 7.35 -34.02 -9.04
N ASN A 284 6.25 -34.14 -8.26
CA ASN A 284 6.00 -33.14 -7.20
C ASN A 284 5.34 -33.71 -5.92
N GLN A 285 6.10 -34.50 -5.15
CA GLN A 285 5.73 -34.95 -3.79
C GLN A 285 6.16 -33.98 -2.67
N ASP A 286 6.54 -32.74 -3.02
CA ASP A 286 7.04 -31.80 -2.03
C ASP A 286 5.95 -31.43 -1.01
N PRO A 287 6.26 -31.46 0.30
CA PRO A 287 5.32 -31.08 1.33
C PRO A 287 5.06 -29.56 1.29
N PRO A 288 3.94 -29.10 1.86
CA PRO A 288 3.73 -27.68 2.13
C PRO A 288 4.87 -27.15 3.01
N SER A 289 5.18 -25.86 2.84
CA SER A 289 6.16 -25.18 3.66
C SER A 289 5.84 -25.35 5.16
N ALA A 290 6.87 -25.49 5.99
CA ALA A 290 6.70 -25.97 7.36
C ALA A 290 5.76 -25.12 8.23
N ILE A 291 5.76 -23.80 8.07
CA ILE A 291 4.87 -22.90 8.83
C ILE A 291 3.44 -22.99 8.30
N ASN A 292 3.24 -22.92 6.98
CA ASN A 292 1.91 -23.09 6.37
C ASN A 292 1.27 -24.42 6.81
N ARG A 293 2.01 -25.54 6.75
CA ARG A 293 1.53 -26.84 7.23
C ARG A 293 1.05 -26.79 8.69
N LEU A 294 1.86 -26.22 9.59
CA LEU A 294 1.52 -26.14 11.01
C LEU A 294 0.30 -25.24 11.27
N ILE A 295 0.10 -24.18 10.49
CA ILE A 295 -1.10 -23.34 10.61
C ILE A 295 -2.36 -24.11 10.18
N ARG A 296 -2.28 -24.89 9.08
CA ARG A 296 -3.40 -25.75 8.66
C ARG A 296 -3.70 -26.82 9.70
N GLU A 297 -2.67 -27.50 10.22
CA GLU A 297 -2.81 -28.49 11.29
C GLU A 297 -3.46 -27.89 12.55
N LEU A 298 -3.01 -26.70 12.99
CA LEU A 298 -3.59 -25.98 14.12
C LEU A 298 -5.07 -25.68 13.91
N ARG A 299 -5.43 -25.15 12.74
CA ARG A 299 -6.82 -24.84 12.37
C ARG A 299 -7.66 -26.12 12.40
N ASP A 300 -7.16 -27.21 11.83
CA ASP A 300 -7.91 -28.45 11.64
C ASP A 300 -8.08 -29.29 12.92
N LEU A 301 -7.51 -28.85 14.05
CA LEU A 301 -7.83 -29.40 15.37
C LEU A 301 -9.28 -29.14 15.82
N PHE A 302 -9.97 -28.16 15.21
CA PHE A 302 -11.29 -27.68 15.62
C PHE A 302 -12.35 -27.89 14.52
N ILE A 303 -13.61 -28.02 14.92
CA ILE A 303 -14.78 -28.14 14.02
C ILE A 303 -15.47 -26.79 13.78
N LYS A 304 -15.39 -25.88 14.76
CA LYS A 304 -15.92 -24.51 14.71
C LYS A 304 -14.74 -23.54 14.61
N LYS A 305 -14.31 -23.20 13.40
CA LYS A 305 -13.07 -22.46 13.17
C LYS A 305 -13.24 -21.29 12.21
N ALA A 306 -12.71 -20.15 12.61
CA ALA A 306 -12.56 -18.97 11.77
C ALA A 306 -11.08 -18.60 11.69
N TYR A 307 -10.54 -18.51 10.48
CA TYR A 307 -9.20 -18.01 10.20
C TYR A 307 -9.34 -16.68 9.44
N VAL A 308 -8.82 -15.60 10.02
CA VAL A 308 -8.87 -14.27 9.41
C VAL A 308 -7.44 -13.75 9.24
N ALA A 309 -7.00 -13.68 7.99
CA ALA A 309 -5.70 -13.16 7.61
C ALA A 309 -5.73 -11.63 7.52
N TYR A 310 -4.74 -10.96 8.10
CA TYR A 310 -4.54 -9.51 7.99
C TYR A 310 -3.22 -9.21 7.26
N THR A 311 -3.26 -8.36 6.25
CA THR A 311 -2.03 -7.91 5.56
C THR A 311 -2.19 -6.55 4.88
N ALA A 312 -1.07 -5.89 4.61
CA ALA A 312 -1.01 -4.75 3.70
C ALA A 312 -0.81 -5.12 2.24
N THR A 313 -0.23 -6.29 2.00
CA THR A 313 0.28 -6.69 0.69
C THR A 313 -0.30 -8.05 0.35
N PRO A 314 -1.58 -8.12 -0.08
CA PRO A 314 -2.32 -9.37 -0.18
C PRO A 314 -1.93 -10.22 -1.40
N PHE A 315 -1.02 -9.74 -2.25
CA PHE A 315 -0.59 -10.40 -3.49
C PHE A 315 -0.34 -11.90 -3.31
N ALA A 316 0.41 -12.28 -2.27
CA ALA A 316 0.76 -13.67 -2.03
C ALA A 316 -0.43 -14.49 -1.47
N ASN A 317 -1.36 -13.86 -0.74
CA ASN A 317 -2.51 -14.52 -0.13
C ASN A 317 -3.58 -14.87 -1.18
N VAL A 318 -3.85 -13.96 -2.11
CA VAL A 318 -4.79 -14.19 -3.23
C VAL A 318 -4.21 -15.10 -4.32
N LEU A 319 -2.90 -15.37 -4.28
CA LEU A 319 -2.21 -16.33 -5.14
C LEU A 319 -2.27 -17.78 -4.64
N ILE A 320 -2.71 -18.01 -3.40
CA ILE A 320 -2.89 -19.38 -2.90
C ILE A 320 -3.90 -20.09 -3.80
N ASP A 321 -3.63 -21.34 -4.15
CA ASP A 321 -4.57 -22.16 -4.88
C ASP A 321 -5.80 -22.45 -4.00
N TYR A 322 -6.99 -22.05 -4.45
CA TYR A 322 -8.21 -22.23 -3.67
C TYR A 322 -8.62 -23.71 -3.59
N GLU A 323 -8.19 -24.54 -4.54
CA GLU A 323 -8.34 -26.01 -4.52
C GLU A 323 -7.15 -26.72 -3.88
N GLY A 324 -6.12 -25.96 -3.49
CA GLY A 324 -4.89 -26.50 -2.92
C GLY A 324 -5.16 -27.35 -1.69
N ARG A 325 -4.87 -28.64 -1.80
CA ARG A 325 -5.02 -29.63 -0.72
C ARG A 325 -3.76 -30.46 -0.56
N ASP A 326 -3.47 -30.83 0.68
CA ASP A 326 -2.39 -31.77 1.02
C ASP A 326 -2.95 -32.94 1.84
N VAL A 327 -2.49 -34.15 1.54
CA VAL A 327 -2.97 -35.38 2.20
C VAL A 327 -2.79 -35.39 3.73
N GLN A 328 -1.82 -34.66 4.28
CA GLN A 328 -1.60 -34.58 5.74
C GLN A 328 -2.07 -33.24 6.34
N ALA A 329 -2.02 -32.16 5.56
CA ALA A 329 -2.28 -30.80 6.05
C ALA A 329 -3.65 -30.25 5.64
N GLY A 330 -4.46 -30.99 4.88
CA GLY A 330 -5.79 -30.56 4.45
C GLY A 330 -5.79 -29.36 3.51
N ASP A 331 -6.90 -28.62 3.51
CA ASP A 331 -7.13 -27.44 2.66
C ASP A 331 -6.15 -26.29 2.96
N ASP A 332 -5.70 -25.59 1.92
CA ASP A 332 -4.85 -24.40 2.05
C ASP A 332 -5.59 -23.20 2.70
N LEU A 333 -4.85 -22.12 2.92
CA LEU A 333 -5.30 -20.92 3.64
C LEU A 333 -5.97 -19.87 2.73
N TYR A 334 -6.36 -20.23 1.50
CA TYR A 334 -7.04 -19.30 0.59
C TYR A 334 -8.29 -18.70 1.25
N PRO A 335 -8.54 -17.37 1.15
CA PRO A 335 -9.66 -16.70 1.79
C PRO A 335 -10.99 -16.94 1.05
N LYS A 336 -11.47 -18.19 1.09
CA LYS A 336 -12.68 -18.65 0.38
C LYS A 336 -14.00 -18.10 0.93
N SER A 337 -14.00 -17.44 2.09
CA SER A 337 -15.23 -16.98 2.74
C SER A 337 -15.50 -15.51 2.48
N PHE A 338 -14.47 -14.66 2.60
CA PHE A 338 -14.58 -13.25 2.29
C PHE A 338 -13.21 -12.59 2.08
N ILE A 339 -13.21 -11.48 1.34
CA ILE A 339 -12.09 -10.54 1.22
C ILE A 339 -12.63 -9.15 1.51
N LEU A 340 -12.05 -8.46 2.50
CA LEU A 340 -12.44 -7.11 2.89
C LEU A 340 -11.28 -6.15 2.72
N ALA A 341 -11.48 -5.07 1.96
CA ALA A 341 -10.57 -3.94 1.93
C ALA A 341 -11.01 -2.90 2.97
N LEU A 342 -10.11 -2.62 3.92
CA LEU A 342 -10.30 -1.55 4.89
C LEU A 342 -10.24 -0.20 4.17
N PRO A 343 -11.15 0.73 4.49
CA PRO A 343 -11.08 2.06 3.93
C PRO A 343 -9.78 2.75 4.33
N ARG A 344 -9.31 3.68 3.49
CA ARG A 344 -8.15 4.51 3.83
C ARG A 344 -8.53 5.37 5.04
N PRO A 345 -7.79 5.30 6.15
CA PRO A 345 -8.09 6.14 7.30
C PRO A 345 -7.81 7.61 7.02
N ASN A 346 -8.63 8.51 7.57
CA ASN A 346 -8.37 9.94 7.47
C ASN A 346 -7.08 10.31 8.21
N GLY A 347 -6.25 11.19 7.62
CA GLY A 347 -4.95 11.59 8.17
C GLY A 347 -3.83 10.54 8.05
N TYR A 348 -4.07 9.42 7.36
CA TYR A 348 -3.03 8.44 7.03
C TYR A 348 -2.13 8.94 5.90
N PHE A 349 -0.80 8.83 6.07
CA PHE A 349 0.18 9.14 5.03
C PHE A 349 0.85 7.85 4.53
N GLY A 350 0.56 7.47 3.30
CA GLY A 350 1.09 6.30 2.61
C GLY A 350 2.02 6.65 1.45
N ALA A 351 2.23 5.68 0.56
CA ALA A 351 3.10 5.86 -0.60
C ALA A 351 2.55 6.93 -1.57
N ARG A 352 1.22 6.98 -1.74
CA ARG A 352 0.53 7.96 -2.59
C ARG A 352 0.80 9.41 -2.17
N GLU A 353 0.62 9.73 -0.89
CA GLU A 353 0.80 11.10 -0.37
C GLU A 353 2.26 11.53 -0.45
N ILE A 354 3.18 10.61 -0.17
CA ILE A 354 4.60 10.93 -0.09
C ILE A 354 5.26 10.99 -1.47
N PHE A 355 5.05 9.98 -2.32
CA PHE A 355 5.76 9.81 -3.58
C PHE A 355 4.93 10.19 -4.82
N GLY A 356 3.61 10.31 -4.68
CA GLY A 356 2.68 10.53 -5.79
C GLY A 356 2.38 9.24 -6.57
N THR A 357 1.66 9.39 -7.68
CA THR A 357 1.28 8.29 -8.60
C THR A 357 1.83 8.54 -10.02
N ILE A 358 1.98 7.47 -10.81
CA ILE A 358 2.54 7.55 -12.17
C ILE A 358 1.64 8.36 -13.10
N ASP A 359 0.33 8.13 -13.02
CA ASP A 359 -0.69 8.83 -13.81
C ASP A 359 -0.70 10.34 -13.54
N GLY A 360 -0.22 10.75 -12.37
CA GLY A 360 -0.13 12.13 -11.99
C GLY A 360 -1.28 12.72 -11.23
N GLU A 361 -2.26 11.89 -10.87
CA GLU A 361 -3.38 12.30 -10.04
C GLU A 361 -2.86 12.86 -8.71
N TYR A 362 -1.78 12.27 -8.19
CA TYR A 362 -1.09 12.73 -6.98
C TYR A 362 0.37 13.07 -7.28
N THR A 363 0.77 14.30 -6.96
CA THR A 363 2.15 14.78 -7.18
C THR A 363 3.15 14.31 -6.12
N GLY A 364 2.66 13.93 -4.95
CA GLY A 364 3.47 13.64 -3.77
C GLY A 364 3.87 14.89 -3.00
N MET A 365 4.36 14.71 -1.77
CA MET A 365 4.83 15.78 -0.88
C MET A 365 6.31 16.10 -1.11
N ASN A 366 6.69 17.36 -0.89
CA ASN A 366 8.10 17.80 -0.97
C ASN A 366 8.93 17.45 0.28
N VAL A 367 8.83 16.21 0.75
CA VAL A 367 9.55 15.68 1.92
C VAL A 367 10.71 14.75 1.54
N ILE A 368 10.85 14.41 0.26
CA ILE A 368 11.90 13.52 -0.26
C ILE A 368 13.17 14.33 -0.57
N ARG A 369 14.32 13.85 -0.11
CA ARG A 369 15.66 14.40 -0.39
C ARG A 369 16.48 13.32 -1.11
N ARG A 370 17.04 13.67 -2.26
CA ARG A 370 17.76 12.69 -3.11
C ARG A 370 19.15 12.43 -2.53
N VAL A 371 19.44 11.15 -2.29
CA VAL A 371 20.80 10.69 -2.00
C VAL A 371 21.54 10.48 -3.33
N PRO A 372 22.65 11.20 -3.58
CA PRO A 372 23.47 11.00 -4.77
C PRO A 372 23.99 9.56 -4.88
N ILE A 373 24.08 9.02 -6.09
CA ILE A 373 24.65 7.68 -6.32
C ILE A 373 26.12 7.64 -5.86
N THR A 374 26.84 8.77 -5.95
CA THR A 374 28.21 8.94 -5.46
C THR A 374 28.35 8.75 -3.95
N ASP A 375 27.26 8.87 -3.19
CA ASP A 375 27.27 8.69 -1.74
C ASP A 375 27.16 7.22 -1.33
N ILE A 376 26.65 6.35 -2.22
CA ILE A 376 26.38 4.93 -1.95
C ILE A 376 27.65 4.14 -1.60
N PRO A 377 28.79 4.28 -2.32
CA PRO A 377 30.02 3.57 -1.99
C PRO A 377 30.61 3.94 -0.61
N PHE A 378 30.20 5.06 -0.01
CA PHE A 378 30.61 5.40 1.36
C PHE A 378 29.80 4.68 2.43
N LEU A 379 28.62 4.17 2.08
CA LEU A 379 27.64 3.64 3.03
C LEU A 379 27.59 2.12 3.03
N VAL A 380 27.78 1.53 1.85
CA VAL A 380 27.72 0.09 1.62
C VAL A 380 28.87 -0.37 0.70
N PRO A 381 29.44 -1.55 0.95
CA PRO A 381 30.45 -2.14 0.08
C PRO A 381 29.81 -2.58 -1.24
N GLU A 382 30.58 -2.47 -2.32
CA GLU A 382 30.15 -2.92 -3.64
C GLU A 382 30.00 -4.44 -3.69
N ARG A 383 30.94 -5.18 -3.08
CA ARG A 383 30.95 -6.65 -3.12
C ARG A 383 30.79 -7.29 -1.76
N ARG A 384 30.18 -8.48 -1.76
CA ARG A 384 29.99 -9.28 -0.55
C ARG A 384 31.30 -9.66 0.15
N SER A 385 32.39 -9.85 -0.59
CA SER A 385 33.71 -10.20 -0.09
C SER A 385 34.40 -9.07 0.67
N GLU A 386 33.97 -7.83 0.49
CA GLU A 386 34.66 -6.64 1.03
C GLU A 386 34.14 -6.22 2.40
N VAL A 387 33.14 -6.91 2.94
CA VAL A 387 32.42 -6.45 4.13
C VAL A 387 33.26 -6.38 5.40
N GLU A 388 34.25 -7.27 5.54
CA GLU A 388 35.15 -7.24 6.69
C GLU A 388 36.09 -6.02 6.64
N THR A 389 36.61 -5.72 5.45
CA THR A 389 37.58 -4.64 5.21
C THR A 389 36.93 -3.29 4.91
N PHE A 390 35.63 -3.26 4.62
CA PHE A 390 34.89 -2.05 4.32
C PHE A 390 34.77 -1.13 5.54
N GLU A 391 35.18 0.12 5.37
CA GLU A 391 35.04 1.17 6.37
C GLU A 391 34.04 2.23 5.88
N PRO A 392 32.84 2.30 6.47
CA PRO A 392 31.86 3.30 6.07
C PRO A 392 32.37 4.72 6.33
N ARG A 393 31.83 5.69 5.59
CA ARG A 393 32.04 7.12 5.82
C ARG A 393 30.68 7.82 5.79
N ILE A 394 30.58 8.93 6.51
CA ILE A 394 29.35 9.74 6.53
C ILE A 394 29.40 10.72 5.35
N PRO A 395 28.59 10.52 4.29
CA PRO A 395 28.53 11.44 3.16
C PRO A 395 27.81 12.74 3.52
N GLY A 396 27.92 13.75 2.64
CA GLY A 396 27.27 15.05 2.83
C GLY A 396 25.76 14.95 2.99
N SER A 397 25.09 14.04 2.26
CA SER A 397 23.65 13.80 2.40
C SER A 397 23.25 13.27 3.78
N LEU A 398 24.05 12.37 4.38
CA LEU A 398 23.79 11.84 5.72
C LEU A 398 24.09 12.88 6.80
N LYS A 399 25.12 13.72 6.62
CA LYS A 399 25.37 14.88 7.52
C LYS A 399 24.19 15.85 7.50
N ARG A 400 23.65 16.15 6.32
CA ARG A 400 22.46 16.99 6.17
C ARG A 400 21.23 16.34 6.84
N ALA A 401 21.04 15.03 6.70
CA ALA A 401 19.95 14.32 7.37
C ALA A 401 20.01 14.40 8.90
N LEU A 402 21.20 14.41 9.51
CA LEU A 402 21.36 14.63 10.96
C LEU A 402 20.91 16.05 11.37
N LYS A 403 21.27 17.07 10.57
CA LYS A 403 20.85 18.46 10.81
C LYS A 403 19.33 18.62 10.67
N ASP A 404 18.73 17.99 9.67
CA ASP A 404 17.28 17.97 9.49
C ASP A 404 16.57 17.32 10.69
N PHE A 405 17.15 16.26 11.29
CA PHE A 405 16.59 15.62 12.48
C PHE A 405 16.60 16.56 13.70
N ILE A 406 17.68 17.32 13.88
CA ILE A 406 17.80 18.32 14.94
C ILE A 406 16.73 19.41 14.78
N LEU A 407 16.58 19.96 13.57
CA LEU A 407 15.59 20.99 13.27
C LEU A 407 14.16 20.50 13.43
N ALA A 408 13.84 19.32 12.88
CA ALA A 408 12.51 18.73 12.99
C ALA A 408 12.15 18.43 14.45
N GLY A 409 13.11 17.94 15.24
CA GLY A 409 12.95 17.69 16.67
C GLY A 409 12.68 18.97 17.45
N ALA A 410 13.53 19.99 17.27
CA ALA A 410 13.37 21.29 17.91
C ALA A 410 12.03 21.96 17.55
N ALA A 411 11.60 21.88 16.29
CA ALA A 411 10.30 22.39 15.84
C ALA A 411 9.12 21.68 16.54
N ARG A 412 9.17 20.35 16.70
CA ARG A 412 8.12 19.63 17.45
C ARG A 412 8.10 20.01 18.93
N VAL A 413 9.27 20.17 19.55
CA VAL A 413 9.36 20.65 20.94
C VAL A 413 8.74 22.05 21.06
N ALA A 414 9.05 22.97 20.12
CA ALA A 414 8.45 24.30 20.08
C ALA A 414 6.92 24.27 19.92
N ARG A 415 6.38 23.26 19.23
CA ARG A 415 4.94 23.00 19.10
C ARG A 415 4.30 22.34 20.33
N GLY A 416 5.03 22.17 21.43
CA GLY A 416 4.54 21.57 22.67
C GLY A 416 4.51 20.03 22.67
N GLN A 417 5.20 19.39 21.72
CA GLN A 417 5.26 17.92 21.58
C GLN A 417 6.50 17.31 22.26
N ASP A 418 7.03 17.94 23.31
CA ASP A 418 8.25 17.45 23.99
C ASP A 418 8.05 16.06 24.62
N ASN A 419 6.83 15.74 25.05
CA ASN A 419 6.49 14.44 25.62
C ASN A 419 6.28 13.33 24.58
N ASP A 420 6.39 13.61 23.29
CA ASP A 420 6.25 12.58 22.26
C ASP A 420 7.61 11.95 21.92
N SER A 421 7.62 10.66 21.58
CA SER A 421 8.78 10.03 20.94
C SER A 421 9.16 10.75 19.65
N MET A 422 10.48 10.83 19.38
CA MET A 422 11.03 11.39 18.15
C MET A 422 12.17 10.51 17.66
N ALA A 423 12.01 9.94 16.47
CA ALA A 423 12.96 8.98 15.93
C ALA A 423 13.57 9.43 14.61
N MET A 424 14.82 9.03 14.37
CA MET A 424 15.46 8.99 13.06
C MET A 424 15.81 7.55 12.73
N LEU A 425 15.59 7.13 11.48
CA LEU A 425 15.97 5.82 10.97
C LEU A 425 17.12 5.94 9.99
N VAL A 426 18.23 5.24 10.25
CA VAL A 426 19.34 5.07 9.29
C VAL A 426 19.40 3.61 8.88
N HIS A 427 19.00 3.35 7.63
CA HIS A 427 18.92 2.01 7.06
C HIS A 427 19.74 1.92 5.76
N THR A 428 21.04 1.65 5.91
CA THR A 428 21.99 1.57 4.79
C THR A 428 22.29 0.12 4.36
N SER A 429 22.46 -0.80 5.31
CA SER A 429 22.84 -2.19 5.05
C SER A 429 22.05 -3.16 5.91
N TYR A 430 21.92 -4.42 5.48
CA TYR A 430 21.35 -5.49 6.30
C TYR A 430 22.39 -6.19 7.20
N ARG A 431 23.69 -5.92 7.00
CA ARG A 431 24.77 -6.62 7.68
C ARG A 431 25.13 -5.94 8.99
N THR A 432 25.10 -6.72 10.07
CA THR A 432 25.44 -6.30 11.44
C THR A 432 26.77 -5.54 11.52
N LEU A 433 27.85 -6.09 10.94
CA LEU A 433 29.17 -5.46 11.03
C LEU A 433 29.22 -4.03 10.45
N ILE A 434 28.52 -3.80 9.33
CA ILE A 434 28.48 -2.47 8.69
C ILE A 434 27.66 -1.51 9.57
N GLN A 435 26.58 -1.99 10.18
CA GLN A 435 25.74 -1.20 11.08
C GLN A 435 26.50 -0.76 12.33
N GLU A 436 27.24 -1.67 12.96
CA GLU A 436 28.06 -1.36 14.15
C GLU A 436 29.18 -0.34 13.85
N LYS A 437 29.81 -0.44 12.66
CA LYS A 437 30.77 0.57 12.18
C LYS A 437 30.08 1.92 11.95
N MET A 438 28.94 1.93 11.26
CA MET A 438 28.16 3.14 10.98
C MET A 438 27.64 3.82 12.25
N ALA A 439 27.15 3.05 13.22
CA ALA A 439 26.64 3.57 14.49
C ALA A 439 27.73 4.29 15.28
N ARG A 440 28.95 3.74 15.32
CA ARG A 440 30.12 4.40 15.93
C ARG A 440 30.44 5.74 15.27
N LEU A 441 30.43 5.79 13.94
CA LEU A 441 30.68 7.03 13.20
C LEU A 441 29.60 8.08 13.48
N LEU A 442 28.32 7.69 13.43
CA LEU A 442 27.21 8.60 13.66
C LEU A 442 27.21 9.15 15.09
N LYS A 443 27.52 8.31 16.09
CA LYS A 443 27.66 8.74 17.50
C LYS A 443 28.75 9.81 17.63
N ASN A 444 29.89 9.64 16.96
CA ASN A 444 30.99 10.62 17.00
C ASN A 444 30.66 11.92 16.26
N ASP A 445 30.08 11.84 15.06
CA ASP A 445 29.72 13.01 14.24
C ASP A 445 28.60 13.82 14.92
N PHE A 446 27.60 13.14 15.49
CA PHE A 446 26.53 13.79 16.25
C PHE A 446 27.04 14.39 17.58
N GLY A 447 27.97 13.72 18.25
CA GLY A 447 28.66 14.29 19.41
C GLY A 447 29.42 15.57 19.07
N SER A 448 30.03 15.61 17.88
CA SER A 448 30.72 16.82 17.38
C SER A 448 29.74 17.96 17.11
N LEU A 449 28.57 17.68 16.50
CA LEU A 449 27.50 18.68 16.32
C LEU A 449 27.00 19.23 17.65
N ARG A 450 26.87 18.37 18.68
CA ARG A 450 26.47 18.80 20.02
C ARG A 450 27.52 19.70 20.67
N ASP A 451 28.81 19.37 20.56
CA ASP A 451 29.88 20.20 21.12
C ASP A 451 30.03 21.52 20.35
N GLU A 452 29.87 21.51 19.02
CA GLU A 452 29.83 22.71 18.19
C GLU A 452 28.69 23.64 18.61
N TRP A 453 27.47 23.11 18.81
CA TRP A 453 26.34 23.92 19.30
C TRP A 453 26.55 24.49 20.71
N ARG A 454 27.29 23.80 21.58
CA ARG A 454 27.56 24.27 22.96
C ARG A 454 28.63 25.35 23.02
N TYR A 455 29.71 25.20 22.25
CA TYR A 455 30.93 26.00 22.43
C TYR A 455 31.24 26.93 21.25
N PHE A 456 30.81 26.59 20.03
CA PHE A 456 31.20 27.27 18.78
C PHE A 456 30.02 27.42 17.80
N ARG A 457 28.84 27.84 18.31
CA ARG A 457 27.56 27.67 17.59
C ARG A 457 27.33 28.56 16.38
N ASP A 458 28.12 29.61 16.15
CA ASP A 458 27.80 30.64 15.16
C ASP A 458 27.71 30.09 13.72
N GLU A 459 28.65 29.23 13.31
CA GLU A 459 28.66 28.60 11.98
C GLU A 459 27.51 27.59 11.84
N LEU A 460 27.37 26.68 12.81
CA LEU A 460 26.29 25.70 12.82
C LEU A 460 24.91 26.37 12.84
N LYS A 461 24.74 27.43 13.63
CA LYS A 461 23.50 28.21 13.70
C LYS A 461 23.14 28.82 12.35
N ALA A 462 24.11 29.44 11.67
CA ALA A 462 23.87 30.02 10.35
C ALA A 462 23.43 28.97 9.32
N ASP A 463 24.06 27.79 9.35
CA ASP A 463 23.69 26.68 8.48
C ASP A 463 22.30 26.11 8.81
N LEU A 464 22.01 25.84 10.09
CA LEU A 464 20.68 25.38 10.54
C LEU A 464 19.58 26.39 10.20
N GLN A 465 19.85 27.69 10.36
CA GLN A 465 18.92 28.75 9.98
C GLN A 465 18.66 28.75 8.47
N GLN A 466 19.71 28.65 7.65
CA GLN A 466 19.57 28.58 6.20
C GLN A 466 18.72 27.37 5.78
N ILE A 467 18.97 26.20 6.38
CA ILE A 467 18.19 24.99 6.14
C ILE A 467 16.72 25.20 6.49
N TRP A 468 16.44 25.78 7.67
CA TRP A 468 15.08 26.02 8.13
C TRP A 468 14.30 26.93 7.16
N GLU A 469 14.90 28.06 6.80
CA GLU A 469 14.27 29.09 5.97
C GLU A 469 14.07 28.65 4.51
N THR A 470 15.03 27.91 3.95
CA THR A 470 15.00 27.53 2.52
C THR A 470 14.34 26.18 2.23
N ASP A 471 14.24 25.30 3.24
CA ASP A 471 13.72 23.94 3.06
C ASP A 471 12.50 23.63 3.94
N PHE A 472 12.54 23.89 5.24
CA PHE A 472 11.45 23.53 6.15
C PHE A 472 10.23 24.44 6.03
N ARG A 473 10.43 25.76 6.07
CA ARG A 473 9.32 26.71 6.01
C ARG A 473 8.49 26.63 4.73
N PRO A 474 9.08 26.50 3.51
CA PRO A 474 8.29 26.35 2.29
C PRO A 474 7.41 25.11 2.30
N VAL A 475 7.94 23.97 2.78
CA VAL A 475 7.17 22.73 2.92
C VAL A 475 6.06 22.90 3.96
N THR A 476 6.39 23.50 5.11
CA THR A 476 5.44 23.77 6.20
C THR A 476 4.26 24.59 5.71
N ARG A 477 4.52 25.72 5.05
CA ARG A 477 3.48 26.59 4.48
C ARG A 477 2.63 25.91 3.41
N SER A 478 3.20 24.96 2.66
CA SER A 478 2.45 24.18 1.67
C SER A 478 1.51 23.13 2.29
N VAL A 479 1.79 22.69 3.53
CA VAL A 479 0.99 21.71 4.26
C VAL A 479 -0.03 22.42 5.16
N ASN A 480 0.44 23.29 6.05
CA ASN A 480 -0.38 24.13 6.90
C ASN A 480 0.40 25.39 7.31
N VAL A 481 -0.10 26.56 6.91
CA VAL A 481 0.52 27.85 7.21
C VAL A 481 0.57 28.15 8.72
N GLU A 482 -0.35 27.59 9.52
CA GLU A 482 -0.39 27.79 10.97
C GLU A 482 0.78 27.13 11.70
N PHE A 483 1.46 26.18 11.05
CA PHE A 483 2.63 25.51 11.59
C PHE A 483 3.95 26.23 11.28
N ASP A 484 3.92 27.31 10.47
CA ASP A 484 5.10 28.10 10.12
C ASP A 484 5.65 28.82 11.35
N MET A 485 6.93 28.61 11.63
CA MET A 485 7.66 29.26 12.72
C MET A 485 8.94 29.88 12.14
N SER A 486 9.34 31.03 12.68
CA SER A 486 10.65 31.61 12.44
C SER A 486 11.75 30.74 13.07
N PHE A 487 12.98 30.85 12.55
CA PHE A 487 14.10 30.13 13.16
C PHE A 487 14.30 30.49 14.65
N GLY A 488 14.05 31.74 15.03
CA GLY A 488 14.18 32.20 16.42
C GLY A 488 13.25 31.46 17.38
N GLU A 489 12.06 31.06 16.93
CA GLU A 489 11.09 30.31 17.76
C GLU A 489 11.54 28.86 18.03
N ILE A 490 12.34 28.28 17.15
CA ILE A 490 12.85 26.91 17.34
C ILE A 490 14.27 26.87 17.92
N GLU A 491 15.02 27.97 17.82
CA GLU A 491 16.43 28.06 18.23
C GLU A 491 16.63 27.64 19.69
N ASP A 492 15.77 28.11 20.58
CA ASP A 492 15.85 27.87 22.03
C ASP A 492 15.67 26.38 22.38
N HIS A 493 15.08 25.59 21.49
CA HIS A 493 14.82 24.17 21.70
C HIS A 493 15.91 23.25 21.13
N ILE A 494 16.78 23.74 20.23
CA ILE A 494 17.83 22.95 19.57
C ILE A 494 18.80 22.37 20.61
N GLY A 495 19.25 23.19 21.56
CA GLY A 495 20.23 22.77 22.57
C GLY A 495 19.71 21.63 23.42
N THR A 496 18.50 21.78 23.97
CA THR A 496 17.87 20.74 24.80
C THR A 496 17.60 19.46 24.01
N PHE A 497 17.14 19.57 22.76
CA PHE A 497 16.89 18.42 21.91
C PHE A 497 18.18 17.62 21.66
N LEU A 498 19.29 18.29 21.33
CA LEU A 498 20.60 17.65 21.12
C LEU A 498 21.06 16.82 22.32
N GLU A 499 20.75 17.25 23.55
CA GLU A 499 21.11 16.52 24.77
C GLU A 499 20.29 15.26 25.00
N GLN A 500 19.02 15.29 24.61
CA GLN A 500 18.09 14.18 24.81
C GLN A 500 18.31 13.05 23.80
N VAL A 501 18.92 13.33 22.64
CA VAL A 501 19.09 12.34 21.58
C VAL A 501 20.06 11.22 22.00
N THR A 502 19.56 9.99 21.91
CA THR A 502 20.34 8.76 22.14
C THR A 502 20.38 7.88 20.89
N PHE A 503 21.25 6.88 20.89
CA PHE A 503 21.47 5.98 19.75
C PHE A 503 21.06 4.56 20.11
N LYS A 504 20.38 3.87 19.18
CA LYS A 504 19.95 2.47 19.33
C LYS A 504 20.34 1.66 18.11
N GLU A 505 20.96 0.50 18.33
CA GLU A 505 21.38 -0.43 17.28
C GLU A 505 20.43 -1.63 17.22
N LEU A 506 19.67 -1.79 16.13
CA LEU A 506 18.66 -2.86 16.02
C LEU A 506 19.09 -3.93 15.01
N HIS A 507 19.79 -4.96 15.50
CA HIS A 507 20.21 -6.13 14.71
C HIS A 507 20.12 -7.43 15.52
N GLY A 508 20.36 -8.57 14.85
CA GLY A 508 20.11 -9.92 15.38
C GLY A 508 20.73 -10.19 16.75
N ASP A 509 21.91 -9.62 17.02
CA ASP A 509 22.71 -9.83 18.22
C ASP A 509 22.69 -8.64 19.21
N SER A 510 21.99 -7.55 18.89
CA SER A 510 21.96 -6.37 19.76
C SER A 510 21.09 -6.58 20.99
N LYS A 511 21.52 -6.00 22.12
CA LYS A 511 20.74 -5.92 23.36
C LYS A 511 19.76 -4.75 23.39
N ASP A 512 19.88 -3.83 22.42
CA ASP A 512 19.00 -2.68 22.32
C ASP A 512 17.61 -3.13 21.87
N GLU A 513 16.60 -2.74 22.65
CA GLU A 513 15.19 -2.88 22.34
C GLU A 513 14.54 -1.50 22.46
N ILE A 514 13.56 -1.23 21.61
CA ILE A 514 12.72 -0.04 21.72
C ILE A 514 11.48 -0.45 22.52
N ASP A 515 11.32 0.16 23.68
CA ASP A 515 10.25 -0.13 24.63
C ASP A 515 9.57 1.18 25.06
N TYR A 516 8.56 1.59 24.31
CA TYR A 516 7.80 2.83 24.56
C TYR A 516 7.03 2.80 25.90
N GLU A 517 6.86 1.61 26.50
CA GLU A 517 6.24 1.49 27.83
C GLU A 517 7.18 1.97 28.93
N LYS A 518 8.48 1.75 28.77
CA LYS A 518 9.49 2.22 29.72
C LYS A 518 9.92 3.65 29.45
N ASP A 519 9.99 4.02 28.17
CA ASP A 519 10.48 5.32 27.73
C ASP A 519 9.62 5.89 26.59
N PRO A 520 8.45 6.47 26.91
CA PRO A 520 7.51 7.00 25.91
C PRO A 520 8.02 8.26 25.19
N ASN A 521 8.95 9.00 25.80
CA ASN A 521 9.37 10.33 25.34
C ASN A 521 10.75 10.29 24.65
N GLN A 522 11.20 9.10 24.25
CA GLN A 522 12.56 8.88 23.76
C GLN A 522 12.87 9.66 22.47
N LYS A 523 14.03 10.34 22.45
CA LYS A 523 14.60 10.97 21.25
C LYS A 523 15.72 10.08 20.75
N ILE A 524 15.52 9.38 19.64
CA ILE A 524 16.42 8.28 19.24
C ILE A 524 16.87 8.35 17.78
N ILE A 525 18.13 8.04 17.54
CA ILE A 525 18.64 7.68 16.22
C ILE A 525 18.82 6.17 16.17
N VAL A 526 18.03 5.53 15.32
CA VAL A 526 17.99 4.08 15.14
C VAL A 526 18.83 3.72 13.94
N ILE A 527 19.85 2.88 14.15
CA ILE A 527 20.63 2.25 13.09
C ILE A 527 20.21 0.79 13.06
N GLY A 528 19.87 0.25 11.89
CA GLY A 528 19.69 -1.20 11.85
C GLY A 528 19.56 -1.84 10.49
N GLY A 529 19.19 -3.12 10.54
CA GLY A 529 19.06 -4.01 9.39
C GLY A 529 17.84 -4.91 9.46
N ASN A 530 18.03 -6.23 9.37
CA ASN A 530 16.91 -7.17 9.19
C ASN A 530 15.82 -7.11 10.29
N ARG A 531 16.14 -6.69 11.52
CA ARG A 531 15.12 -6.50 12.58
C ARG A 531 14.18 -5.31 12.34
N LEU A 532 14.54 -4.38 11.46
CA LEU A 532 13.69 -3.26 11.02
C LEU A 532 12.81 -3.61 9.82
N SER A 533 12.98 -4.79 9.24
CA SER A 533 12.40 -5.10 7.93
C SER A 533 10.89 -5.38 7.96
N ARG A 534 10.29 -5.84 9.08
CA ARG A 534 8.84 -6.10 9.21
C ARG A 534 8.32 -5.89 10.66
N GLY A 535 7.08 -5.43 10.83
CA GLY A 535 6.39 -5.32 12.13
C GLY A 535 6.79 -4.23 13.14
N LEU A 536 8.03 -3.72 13.12
CA LEU A 536 8.47 -2.71 14.11
C LEU A 536 7.89 -1.32 13.81
N THR A 537 7.16 -0.74 14.77
CA THR A 537 6.68 0.65 14.67
C THR A 537 7.69 1.61 15.31
N LEU A 538 8.12 2.63 14.55
CA LEU A 538 8.93 3.75 15.04
C LEU A 538 8.03 4.97 15.29
N GLU A 539 7.66 5.20 16.54
CA GLU A 539 6.79 6.32 16.92
C GLU A 539 7.52 7.65 16.78
N GLY A 540 6.88 8.61 16.11
CA GLY A 540 7.45 9.95 15.88
C GLY A 540 8.65 9.97 14.94
N LEU A 541 8.72 9.07 13.96
CA LEU A 541 9.81 9.03 12.98
C LEU A 541 9.87 10.31 12.12
N LEU A 542 10.86 11.18 12.34
CA LEU A 542 11.01 12.47 11.64
C LEU A 542 11.89 12.37 10.40
N VAL A 543 13.00 11.64 10.47
CA VAL A 543 13.96 11.53 9.37
C VAL A 543 14.23 10.08 9.05
N SER A 544 14.13 9.71 7.78
CA SER A 544 14.44 8.38 7.28
C SER A 544 15.55 8.44 6.25
N TYR A 545 16.69 7.82 6.52
CA TYR A 545 17.79 7.67 5.59
C TYR A 545 17.83 6.24 5.07
N PHE A 546 17.31 6.04 3.86
CA PHE A 546 17.01 4.75 3.27
C PHE A 546 17.61 4.61 1.87
N VAL A 547 18.67 3.82 1.75
CA VAL A 547 19.39 3.61 0.48
C VAL A 547 19.51 2.15 0.07
N ARG A 548 18.82 1.26 0.80
CA ARG A 548 18.86 -0.18 0.54
C ARG A 548 17.78 -0.56 -0.49
N PRO A 549 18.14 -1.00 -1.70
CA PRO A 549 17.17 -1.57 -2.62
C PRO A 549 16.78 -2.99 -2.20
N THR A 550 15.58 -3.41 -2.58
CA THR A 550 15.16 -4.80 -2.61
C THR A 550 14.38 -5.04 -3.89
N PRO A 551 14.56 -6.19 -4.56
CA PRO A 551 13.82 -6.54 -5.76
C PRO A 551 12.34 -6.84 -5.48
N TYR A 552 11.98 -7.09 -4.21
CA TYR A 552 10.65 -7.55 -3.84
C TYR A 552 9.81 -6.40 -3.29
N TYR A 553 8.71 -6.09 -3.97
CA TYR A 553 7.89 -4.93 -3.65
C TYR A 553 7.13 -5.10 -2.32
N ASP A 554 6.72 -6.32 -1.96
CA ASP A 554 6.14 -6.63 -0.63
C ASP A 554 7.08 -6.18 0.49
N THR A 555 8.36 -6.49 0.32
CA THR A 555 9.43 -6.16 1.24
C THR A 555 9.72 -4.66 1.19
N LEU A 556 9.73 -4.04 0.02
CA LEU A 556 9.97 -2.61 -0.13
C LEU A 556 8.90 -1.77 0.57
N MET A 557 7.61 -2.08 0.37
CA MET A 557 6.50 -1.41 1.05
C MET A 557 6.58 -1.59 2.57
N GLN A 558 6.86 -2.80 3.04
CA GLN A 558 6.97 -3.07 4.47
C GLN A 558 8.21 -2.43 5.10
N MET A 559 9.26 -2.11 4.33
CA MET A 559 10.43 -1.39 4.81
C MET A 559 10.22 0.12 4.93
N GLY A 560 9.19 0.69 4.28
CA GLY A 560 8.82 2.11 4.37
C GLY A 560 8.23 2.47 5.73
N ARG A 561 9.07 2.61 6.76
CA ARG A 561 8.64 2.96 8.14
C ARG A 561 8.08 4.37 8.30
N TRP A 562 8.17 5.18 7.25
CA TRP A 562 7.63 6.52 7.22
C TRP A 562 6.13 6.58 6.93
N PHE A 563 5.51 5.46 6.55
CA PHE A 563 4.06 5.36 6.39
C PHE A 563 3.32 5.37 7.74
N GLY A 564 2.06 5.80 7.74
CA GLY A 564 1.23 5.88 8.94
C GLY A 564 0.81 7.30 9.31
N TYR A 565 0.22 7.44 10.49
CA TYR A 565 -0.30 8.72 11.01
C TYR A 565 0.83 9.65 11.45
N ARG A 566 0.72 10.95 11.13
CA ARG A 566 1.74 11.98 11.39
C ARG A 566 1.11 13.29 11.87
N ASN A 567 0.23 13.18 12.87
CA ASN A 567 -0.60 14.27 13.36
C ASN A 567 0.25 15.47 13.83
N GLY A 568 0.22 16.57 13.07
CA GLY A 568 0.88 17.83 13.43
C GLY A 568 2.40 17.91 13.16
N TYR A 569 3.01 16.94 12.47
CA TYR A 569 4.45 16.98 12.17
C TYR A 569 4.87 16.43 10.80
N VAL A 570 3.93 16.13 9.90
CA VAL A 570 4.26 15.62 8.55
C VAL A 570 5.13 16.61 7.75
N ASP A 571 4.93 17.91 7.95
CA ASP A 571 5.63 19.01 7.30
C ASP A 571 7.14 19.05 7.59
N VAL A 572 7.52 18.65 8.80
CA VAL A 572 8.93 18.56 9.24
C VAL A 572 9.55 17.18 9.00
N THR A 573 8.84 16.27 8.32
CA THR A 573 9.37 14.94 7.98
C THR A 573 10.34 15.01 6.79
N ARG A 574 11.43 14.23 6.80
CA ARG A 574 12.37 14.12 5.66
C ARG A 574 12.72 12.69 5.33
N ILE A 575 12.67 12.33 4.04
CA ILE A 575 13.01 10.99 3.53
C ILE A 575 14.19 11.12 2.58
N TYR A 576 15.35 10.66 3.01
CA TYR A 576 16.56 10.57 2.22
C TYR A 576 16.60 9.22 1.51
N THR A 577 16.45 9.22 0.19
CA THR A 577 16.54 7.99 -0.60
C THR A 577 17.09 8.22 -2.00
N THR A 578 17.48 7.15 -2.70
CA THR A 578 18.00 7.25 -4.06
C THR A 578 16.85 7.54 -5.04
N LYS A 579 17.20 8.08 -6.22
CA LYS A 579 16.23 8.32 -7.29
C LYS A 579 15.45 7.06 -7.66
N VAL A 580 16.17 5.95 -7.83
CA VAL A 580 15.61 4.65 -8.20
C VAL A 580 14.60 4.17 -7.16
N LEU A 581 14.95 4.23 -5.87
CA LEU A 581 14.04 3.81 -4.80
C LEU A 581 12.80 4.70 -4.71
N SER A 582 12.97 6.01 -4.89
CA SER A 582 11.84 6.95 -4.94
C SER A 582 10.89 6.67 -6.10
N GLU A 583 11.42 6.25 -7.26
CA GLU A 583 10.61 5.85 -8.42
C GLU A 583 9.87 4.54 -8.13
N TRP A 584 10.54 3.55 -7.54
CA TRP A 584 9.89 2.30 -7.14
C TRP A 584 8.77 2.49 -6.11
N PHE A 585 8.94 3.39 -5.14
CA PHE A 585 7.86 3.71 -4.20
C PHE A 585 6.66 4.41 -4.86
N ARG A 586 6.89 5.20 -5.92
CA ARG A 586 5.81 5.81 -6.73
C ARG A 586 5.09 4.76 -7.57
N ASP A 587 5.82 3.81 -8.14
CA ASP A 587 5.23 2.70 -8.90
C ASP A 587 4.36 1.84 -7.99
N LEU A 588 4.88 1.56 -6.79
CA LEU A 588 4.19 0.88 -5.72
C LEU A 588 2.91 1.58 -5.26
N ALA A 589 2.95 2.90 -5.10
CA ALA A 589 1.76 3.68 -4.76
C ALA A 589 0.65 3.49 -5.81
N THR A 590 1.02 3.47 -7.09
CA THR A 590 0.07 3.26 -8.20
C THR A 590 -0.53 1.85 -8.14
N VAL A 591 0.31 0.84 -7.90
CA VAL A 591 -0.11 -0.57 -7.74
C VAL A 591 -1.03 -0.76 -6.53
N GLU A 592 -0.73 -0.15 -5.39
CA GLU A 592 -1.56 -0.24 -4.18
C GLU A 592 -2.95 0.40 -4.40
N GLU A 593 -3.02 1.51 -5.13
CA GLU A 593 -4.30 2.16 -5.47
C GLU A 593 -5.11 1.36 -6.49
N GLU A 594 -4.46 0.86 -7.56
CA GLU A 594 -5.12 0.02 -8.56
C GLU A 594 -5.72 -1.24 -7.89
N LEU A 595 -4.98 -1.90 -6.98
CA LEU A 595 -5.47 -3.09 -6.28
C LEU A 595 -6.68 -2.81 -5.38
N HIS A 596 -6.65 -1.73 -4.57
CA HIS A 596 -7.79 -1.39 -3.72
C HIS A 596 -9.01 -0.99 -4.58
N GLY A 597 -8.79 -0.31 -5.71
CA GLY A 597 -9.84 0.02 -6.68
C GLY A 597 -10.48 -1.22 -7.29
N GLU A 598 -9.69 -2.22 -7.69
CA GLU A 598 -10.22 -3.49 -8.23
C GLU A 598 -11.03 -4.27 -7.18
N ILE A 599 -10.58 -4.32 -5.92
CA ILE A 599 -11.39 -4.95 -4.85
C ILE A 599 -12.74 -4.25 -4.69
N ALA A 600 -12.76 -2.91 -4.70
CA ALA A 600 -14.01 -2.15 -4.62
C ALA A 600 -14.94 -2.44 -5.81
N LYS A 601 -14.37 -2.55 -7.02
CA LYS A 601 -15.10 -2.88 -8.24
C LYS A 601 -15.69 -4.30 -8.22
N TYR A 602 -14.93 -5.27 -7.73
CA TYR A 602 -15.40 -6.66 -7.63
C TYR A 602 -16.60 -6.82 -6.69
N VAL A 603 -16.72 -5.97 -5.68
CA VAL A 603 -17.95 -5.91 -4.86
C VAL A 603 -19.16 -5.52 -5.70
N TYR A 604 -19.01 -4.50 -6.56
CA TYR A 604 -20.10 -4.03 -7.41
C TYR A 604 -20.47 -5.05 -8.50
N GLU A 605 -19.48 -5.74 -9.06
CA GLU A 605 -19.68 -6.76 -10.09
C GLU A 605 -20.23 -8.10 -9.56
N GLY A 606 -20.45 -8.23 -8.25
CA GLY A 606 -20.93 -9.47 -7.63
C GLY A 606 -19.92 -10.62 -7.71
N VAL A 607 -18.62 -10.31 -7.76
CA VAL A 607 -17.56 -11.31 -7.86
C VAL A 607 -17.46 -12.08 -6.56
N THR A 608 -17.44 -13.41 -6.61
CA THR A 608 -17.29 -14.21 -5.39
C THR A 608 -15.84 -14.23 -4.90
N SER A 609 -15.62 -14.47 -3.60
CA SER A 609 -14.26 -14.50 -3.03
C SER A 609 -13.32 -15.53 -3.69
N THR A 610 -13.85 -16.61 -4.29
CA THR A 610 -13.07 -17.60 -5.07
C THR A 610 -12.67 -17.07 -6.46
N GLU A 611 -13.52 -16.26 -7.09
CA GLU A 611 -13.22 -15.60 -8.38
C GLU A 611 -12.21 -14.46 -8.24
N VAL A 612 -12.19 -13.76 -7.10
CA VAL A 612 -11.26 -12.64 -6.86
C VAL A 612 -9.80 -13.05 -7.06
N GLY A 613 -9.41 -14.23 -6.57
CA GLY A 613 -8.05 -14.75 -6.76
C GLY A 613 -7.69 -14.92 -8.23
N VAL A 614 -8.64 -15.37 -9.05
CA VAL A 614 -8.47 -15.48 -10.51
C VAL A 614 -8.34 -14.11 -11.15
N ARG A 615 -9.20 -13.15 -10.83
CA ARG A 615 -9.16 -11.82 -11.47
C ARG A 615 -7.95 -10.99 -11.02
N ILE A 616 -7.59 -11.04 -9.74
CA ILE A 616 -6.37 -10.39 -9.24
C ILE A 616 -5.12 -11.02 -9.88
N ARG A 617 -5.05 -12.35 -10.05
CA ARG A 617 -3.97 -13.00 -10.82
C ARG A 617 -3.84 -12.41 -12.21
N GLN A 618 -4.93 -12.00 -12.85
CA GLN A 618 -4.90 -11.43 -14.19
C GLN A 618 -4.56 -9.93 -14.22
N HIS A 619 -4.21 -9.30 -13.10
CA HIS A 619 -3.96 -7.86 -13.00
C HIS A 619 -2.46 -7.49 -13.22
N PRO A 620 -2.13 -6.40 -13.94
CA PRO A 620 -0.75 -5.94 -14.16
C PRO A 620 0.07 -5.71 -12.88
N ALA A 621 -0.59 -5.33 -11.78
CA ALA A 621 0.04 -5.13 -10.46
C ALA A 621 0.63 -6.41 -9.83
N MET A 622 0.36 -7.60 -10.38
CA MET A 622 0.80 -8.88 -9.80
C MET A 622 2.28 -9.18 -9.93
N LEU A 623 3.01 -8.40 -10.71
CA LEU A 623 4.40 -8.65 -11.08
C LEU A 623 5.42 -8.23 -9.98
N VAL A 624 4.94 -8.19 -8.75
CA VAL A 624 5.42 -7.40 -7.60
C VAL A 624 5.83 -8.31 -6.43
N THR A 625 5.38 -9.57 -6.41
CA THR A 625 5.71 -10.54 -5.34
C THR A 625 6.94 -11.40 -5.64
N SER A 626 7.51 -12.05 -4.62
CA SER A 626 8.68 -12.91 -4.77
C SER A 626 8.36 -14.20 -5.56
N PRO A 627 9.21 -14.63 -6.52
CA PRO A 627 8.97 -15.83 -7.34
C PRO A 627 8.76 -17.12 -6.52
N LEU A 628 9.39 -17.24 -5.35
CA LEU A 628 9.22 -18.40 -4.45
C LEU A 628 7.80 -18.47 -3.85
N LYS A 629 7.13 -17.34 -3.67
CA LYS A 629 5.72 -17.26 -3.26
C LYS A 629 4.76 -17.48 -4.42
N MET A 630 5.28 -17.56 -5.65
CA MET A 630 4.53 -17.82 -6.88
C MET A 630 4.72 -19.25 -7.39
N GLN A 631 5.50 -20.08 -6.69
CA GLN A 631 5.75 -21.47 -7.09
C GLN A 631 4.42 -22.24 -7.02
N LYS A 632 3.90 -22.56 -8.22
CA LYS A 632 2.59 -23.16 -8.59
C LYS A 632 1.54 -22.25 -9.21
N THR A 633 1.74 -20.93 -9.29
CA THR A 633 1.03 -20.16 -10.32
C THR A 633 1.77 -20.32 -11.64
N HIS A 634 1.27 -21.24 -12.46
CA HIS A 634 1.45 -21.20 -13.90
C HIS A 634 1.35 -19.74 -14.36
N ILE A 635 2.28 -19.31 -15.21
CA ILE A 635 2.07 -18.25 -16.20
C ILE A 635 0.97 -17.26 -15.80
N VAL A 636 1.36 -16.09 -15.28
CA VAL A 636 0.38 -15.06 -14.97
C VAL A 636 -0.21 -14.57 -16.28
N ASN A 637 -1.44 -15.00 -16.50
CA ASN A 637 -2.27 -14.73 -17.64
C ASN A 637 -2.97 -13.40 -17.35
N ILE A 638 -2.54 -12.29 -17.95
CA ILE A 638 -3.09 -10.95 -17.67
C ILE A 638 -4.14 -10.60 -18.72
N SER A 639 -5.30 -10.12 -18.30
CA SER A 639 -6.29 -9.53 -19.21
C SER A 639 -6.03 -8.03 -19.35
N LEU A 640 -6.12 -7.51 -20.58
CA LEU A 640 -6.00 -6.08 -20.85
C LEU A 640 -7.37 -5.42 -21.10
N ALA A 641 -8.48 -6.13 -20.82
CA ALA A 641 -9.82 -5.60 -21.00
C ALA A 641 -10.07 -4.38 -20.11
N ASN A 642 -10.79 -3.39 -20.63
CA ASN A 642 -11.10 -2.14 -19.93
C ASN A 642 -9.86 -1.36 -19.42
N GLN A 643 -8.70 -1.53 -20.06
CA GLN A 643 -7.44 -0.84 -19.70
C GLN A 643 -7.02 0.18 -20.75
N THR A 644 -6.28 1.19 -20.30
CA THR A 644 -5.53 2.10 -21.19
C THR A 644 -4.03 1.90 -20.96
N LEU A 645 -3.33 1.47 -22.01
CA LEU A 645 -1.89 1.24 -21.99
C LEU A 645 -1.21 2.25 -22.90
N GLN A 646 -0.27 3.03 -22.35
CA GLN A 646 0.43 4.09 -23.07
C GLN A 646 1.94 4.08 -22.84
N THR A 647 2.71 4.39 -23.88
CA THR A 647 4.18 4.54 -23.76
C THR A 647 4.50 5.81 -23.00
N ILE A 648 5.14 5.66 -21.83
CA ILE A 648 5.52 6.78 -20.97
C ILE A 648 7.03 7.00 -20.90
N THR A 649 7.84 6.05 -21.39
CA THR A 649 9.31 6.06 -21.34
C THR A 649 9.87 5.78 -22.71
N PHE A 650 10.90 6.52 -23.11
CA PHE A 650 11.54 6.39 -24.41
C PHE A 650 13.06 6.46 -24.27
N PRO A 651 13.83 5.72 -25.09
CA PRO A 651 15.29 5.82 -25.11
C PRO A 651 15.71 7.09 -25.88
N LEU A 652 15.57 8.25 -25.24
CA LEU A 652 15.83 9.59 -25.81
C LEU A 652 17.29 9.81 -26.25
N ASP A 653 18.19 8.91 -25.88
CA ASP A 653 19.60 8.87 -26.28
C ASP A 653 19.86 8.02 -27.54
N ASN A 654 18.84 7.33 -28.07
CA ASN A 654 18.97 6.41 -29.19
C ASN A 654 18.26 6.93 -30.46
N TYR A 655 19.02 7.63 -31.31
CA TYR A 655 18.52 8.21 -32.56
C TYR A 655 17.91 7.17 -33.52
N ASP A 656 18.59 6.04 -33.74
CA ASP A 656 18.14 5.01 -34.70
C ASP A 656 16.84 4.34 -34.24
N TRP A 657 16.68 4.13 -32.92
CA TRP A 657 15.44 3.61 -32.34
C TRP A 657 14.25 4.55 -32.58
N LEU A 658 14.44 5.85 -32.31
CA LEU A 658 13.41 6.87 -32.51
C LEU A 658 13.01 6.97 -33.98
N ARG A 659 14.01 6.99 -34.86
CA ARG A 659 13.82 7.04 -36.32
C ARG A 659 13.09 5.79 -36.83
N ARG A 660 13.45 4.60 -36.37
CA ARG A 660 12.78 3.35 -36.75
C ARG A 660 11.28 3.39 -36.43
N ASN A 661 10.89 3.86 -35.25
CA ASN A 661 9.47 3.97 -34.88
C ASN A 661 8.71 4.97 -35.75
N ILE A 662 9.33 6.08 -36.18
CA ILE A 662 8.73 6.99 -37.16
C ILE A 662 8.53 6.29 -38.51
N GLU A 663 9.54 5.56 -38.99
CA GLU A 663 9.48 4.85 -40.28
C GLU A 663 8.41 3.74 -40.28
N VAL A 664 8.31 2.97 -39.19
CA VAL A 664 7.26 1.96 -38.98
C VAL A 664 5.88 2.62 -38.96
N THR A 665 5.72 3.70 -38.21
CA THR A 665 4.45 4.46 -38.15
C THR A 665 4.07 5.02 -39.52
N ARG A 666 5.04 5.53 -40.28
CA ARG A 666 4.85 6.02 -41.64
C ARG A 666 4.38 4.91 -42.58
N GLY A 667 5.01 3.75 -42.52
CA GLY A 667 4.62 2.58 -43.31
C GLY A 667 3.18 2.15 -43.02
N PHE A 668 2.84 2.02 -41.73
CA PHE A 668 1.50 1.68 -41.27
C PHE A 668 0.44 2.67 -41.76
N LEU A 669 0.62 3.97 -41.52
CA LEU A 669 -0.35 5.00 -41.93
C LEU A 669 -0.47 5.15 -43.46
N SER A 670 0.59 4.86 -44.21
CA SER A 670 0.54 4.83 -45.68
C SER A 670 -0.36 3.70 -46.20
N LEU A 671 -0.36 2.54 -45.52
CA LEU A 671 -1.18 1.37 -45.88
C LEU A 671 -2.67 1.61 -45.64
N LEU A 672 -3.03 2.38 -44.61
CA LEU A 672 -4.43 2.67 -44.28
C LEU A 672 -5.14 3.57 -45.32
N GLY A 673 -4.38 4.26 -46.18
CA GLY A 673 -4.93 5.20 -47.15
C GLY A 673 -5.44 6.50 -46.52
N PRO A 674 -6.34 7.25 -47.19
CA PRO A 674 -6.83 8.53 -46.67
C PRO A 674 -7.69 8.33 -45.40
N PRO A 675 -7.63 9.27 -44.44
CA PRO A 675 -8.42 9.18 -43.22
C PRO A 675 -9.91 9.18 -43.50
N THR A 676 -10.67 8.40 -42.74
CA THR A 676 -12.13 8.33 -42.83
C THR A 676 -12.77 9.62 -42.32
N GLU A 677 -12.22 10.16 -41.24
CA GLU A 677 -12.69 11.37 -40.58
C GLU A 677 -11.52 12.23 -40.13
N THR A 678 -11.78 13.52 -39.89
CA THR A 678 -10.79 14.45 -39.37
C THR A 678 -11.43 15.26 -38.26
N HIS A 679 -10.94 15.09 -37.04
CA HIS A 679 -11.42 15.90 -35.91
C HIS A 679 -10.64 17.23 -35.91
N GLY A 680 -11.25 18.26 -36.50
CA GLY A 680 -10.57 19.50 -36.86
C GLY A 680 -9.60 19.34 -38.05
N GLU A 681 -8.72 20.33 -38.29
CA GLU A 681 -7.77 20.32 -39.41
C GLU A 681 -6.50 19.48 -39.17
N SER A 682 -6.35 18.78 -38.03
CA SER A 682 -5.04 18.23 -37.61
C SER A 682 -5.03 16.84 -36.97
N LYS A 683 -6.19 16.20 -36.80
CA LYS A 683 -6.31 14.85 -36.20
C LYS A 683 -6.98 13.91 -37.19
N PRO A 684 -6.21 13.23 -38.06
CA PRO A 684 -6.75 12.24 -38.98
C PRO A 684 -7.14 10.97 -38.21
N ILE A 685 -8.32 10.43 -38.53
CA ILE A 685 -8.94 9.27 -37.90
C ILE A 685 -9.30 8.25 -38.99
N TRP A 686 -8.98 6.99 -38.74
CA TRP A 686 -9.39 5.86 -39.55
C TRP A 686 -10.33 4.98 -38.74
N SER A 687 -11.54 4.82 -39.25
CA SER A 687 -12.55 3.96 -38.65
C SER A 687 -12.48 2.58 -39.31
N ASN A 688 -12.73 1.53 -38.53
CA ASN A 688 -12.75 0.14 -39.00
C ASN A 688 -11.43 -0.35 -39.63
N VAL A 689 -10.28 0.04 -39.05
CA VAL A 689 -8.99 -0.55 -39.40
C VAL A 689 -9.00 -2.01 -38.98
N LYS A 690 -8.54 -2.92 -39.85
CA LYS A 690 -8.56 -4.35 -39.54
C LYS A 690 -7.55 -4.65 -38.45
N SER A 691 -7.87 -5.62 -37.60
CA SER A 691 -6.96 -6.03 -36.53
C SER A 691 -5.62 -6.54 -37.06
N GLU A 692 -5.58 -7.16 -38.24
CA GLU A 692 -4.33 -7.63 -38.86
C GLU A 692 -3.35 -6.46 -39.11
N ASP A 693 -3.83 -5.33 -39.62
CA ASP A 693 -2.99 -4.16 -39.89
C ASP A 693 -2.39 -3.58 -38.59
N VAL A 694 -3.16 -3.62 -37.49
CA VAL A 694 -2.71 -3.16 -36.16
C VAL A 694 -1.70 -4.13 -35.55
N LEU A 695 -1.90 -5.44 -35.71
CA LEU A 695 -0.98 -6.47 -35.25
C LEU A 695 0.37 -6.36 -35.95
N ASP A 696 0.37 -6.16 -37.27
CA ASP A 696 1.59 -5.96 -38.06
C ASP A 696 2.36 -4.73 -37.57
N PHE A 697 1.67 -3.60 -37.34
CA PHE A 697 2.27 -2.40 -36.76
C PHE A 697 2.90 -2.66 -35.39
N LEU A 698 2.18 -3.30 -34.46
CA LEU A 698 2.67 -3.58 -33.11
C LEU A 698 3.85 -4.57 -33.11
N SER A 699 3.93 -5.47 -34.09
CA SER A 699 5.05 -6.41 -34.23
C SER A 699 6.36 -5.72 -34.63
N GLU A 700 6.27 -4.61 -35.37
CA GLU A 700 7.42 -3.83 -35.83
C GLU A 700 7.75 -2.63 -34.93
N TYR A 701 6.77 -2.11 -34.19
CA TYR A 701 6.93 -0.96 -33.31
C TYR A 701 7.76 -1.33 -32.07
N MET A 702 8.84 -0.60 -31.84
CA MET A 702 9.71 -0.85 -30.70
C MET A 702 9.18 -0.16 -29.43
N THR A 703 9.11 -0.90 -28.32
CA THR A 703 8.93 -0.34 -26.97
C THR A 703 10.24 -0.36 -26.21
N ASP A 704 10.42 0.56 -25.26
CA ASP A 704 11.62 0.61 -24.43
C ASP A 704 11.80 -0.73 -23.69
N PRO A 705 13.00 -1.38 -23.73
CA PRO A 705 13.21 -2.67 -23.08
C PRO A 705 12.95 -2.66 -21.56
N GLU A 706 13.15 -1.51 -20.92
CA GLU A 706 12.92 -1.27 -19.48
C GLU A 706 11.47 -0.88 -19.19
N ALA A 707 10.61 -0.69 -20.20
CA ALA A 707 9.20 -0.40 -19.98
C ALA A 707 8.48 -1.61 -19.34
N THR A 708 7.87 -1.35 -18.18
CA THR A 708 7.11 -2.34 -17.41
C THR A 708 5.64 -2.40 -17.83
N LYS A 709 5.03 -1.24 -18.17
CA LYS A 709 3.57 -1.11 -18.39
C LYS A 709 3.12 -1.38 -19.83
N VAL A 710 3.96 -1.10 -20.83
CA VAL A 710 3.59 -1.25 -22.26
C VAL A 710 4.68 -1.94 -23.05
N ARG A 711 4.36 -3.12 -23.57
CA ARG A 711 5.18 -3.88 -24.51
C ARG A 711 4.36 -4.20 -25.75
N ALA A 712 4.83 -3.78 -26.92
CA ALA A 712 4.08 -3.93 -28.16
C ALA A 712 3.76 -5.40 -28.48
N GLU A 713 4.72 -6.30 -28.24
CA GLU A 713 4.53 -7.76 -28.32
C GLU A 713 3.34 -8.26 -27.50
N LYS A 714 3.16 -7.74 -26.27
CA LYS A 714 2.11 -8.18 -25.34
C LYS A 714 0.74 -7.61 -25.70
N LEU A 715 0.72 -6.39 -26.24
CA LEU A 715 -0.49 -5.81 -26.82
C LEU A 715 -0.96 -6.64 -28.02
N ALA A 716 -0.01 -7.03 -28.88
CA ALA A 716 -0.29 -7.86 -30.06
C ALA A 716 -0.79 -9.26 -29.66
N ASP A 717 -0.13 -9.93 -28.70
CA ASP A 717 -0.58 -11.22 -28.15
C ASP A 717 -2.06 -11.14 -27.68
N TYR A 718 -2.44 -10.05 -27.00
CA TYR A 718 -3.78 -9.89 -26.44
C TYR A 718 -4.83 -9.65 -27.52
N ILE A 719 -4.55 -8.75 -28.47
CA ILE A 719 -5.44 -8.50 -29.62
C ILE A 719 -5.65 -9.79 -30.42
N CYS A 720 -4.58 -10.55 -30.66
CA CYS A 720 -4.64 -11.81 -31.38
C CYS A 720 -5.58 -12.81 -30.68
N ARG A 721 -5.42 -13.01 -29.36
CA ARG A 721 -6.30 -13.90 -28.59
C ARG A 721 -7.74 -13.39 -28.51
N GLN A 722 -7.98 -12.08 -28.44
CA GLN A 722 -9.35 -11.55 -28.47
C GLN A 722 -10.04 -11.66 -29.83
N ASN A 723 -9.29 -11.61 -30.93
CA ASN A 723 -9.84 -11.89 -32.25
C ASN A 723 -10.47 -13.29 -32.31
N GLU A 724 -9.89 -14.28 -31.62
CA GLU A 724 -10.45 -15.64 -31.52
C GLU A 724 -11.83 -15.67 -30.84
N ASN A 725 -12.08 -14.71 -29.94
CA ASN A 725 -13.35 -14.50 -29.25
C ASN A 725 -14.33 -13.59 -30.03
N GLY A 726 -13.95 -13.14 -31.23
CA GLY A 726 -14.75 -12.22 -32.05
C GLY A 726 -14.77 -10.78 -31.53
N GLU A 727 -13.86 -10.42 -30.62
CA GLU A 727 -13.64 -9.07 -30.09
C GLU A 727 -12.35 -8.48 -30.66
N LEU A 728 -12.16 -7.16 -30.58
CA LEU A 728 -11.00 -6.44 -31.16
C LEU A 728 -10.70 -6.69 -32.65
N THR A 729 -11.66 -7.24 -33.40
CA THR A 729 -11.57 -7.53 -34.84
C THR A 729 -11.32 -6.30 -35.70
N ASN A 730 -11.61 -5.11 -35.18
CA ASN A 730 -11.28 -3.84 -35.81
C ASN A 730 -10.78 -2.83 -34.77
N SER A 731 -10.20 -1.75 -35.25
CA SER A 731 -9.72 -0.65 -34.43
C SER A 731 -10.02 0.70 -35.06
N VAL A 732 -10.19 1.70 -34.20
CA VAL A 732 -10.08 3.10 -34.60
C VAL A 732 -8.62 3.51 -34.41
N VAL A 733 -8.04 4.11 -35.44
CA VAL A 733 -6.68 4.64 -35.38
C VAL A 733 -6.75 6.16 -35.50
N ALA A 734 -6.08 6.88 -34.60
CA ALA A 734 -6.04 8.33 -34.67
C ALA A 734 -4.64 8.87 -34.42
N VAL A 735 -4.24 9.89 -35.19
CA VAL A 735 -3.00 10.63 -34.96
C VAL A 735 -3.31 11.92 -34.22
N ILE A 736 -2.74 12.07 -33.04
CA ILE A 736 -3.02 13.18 -32.12
C ILE A 736 -1.99 14.31 -32.34
N GLY A 737 -2.21 15.10 -33.38
CA GLY A 737 -1.47 16.33 -33.65
C GLY A 737 -2.07 17.57 -32.97
N ARG A 738 -1.34 18.70 -33.01
CA ARG A 738 -1.86 20.01 -32.58
C ARG A 738 -2.79 20.61 -33.62
N GLU A 739 -3.88 21.22 -33.18
CA GLU A 739 -4.80 21.98 -34.05
C GLU A 739 -4.11 23.14 -34.75
N LYS A 740 -3.35 23.95 -33.98
CA LYS A 740 -2.62 25.10 -34.52
C LYS A 740 -1.15 24.75 -34.74
N PHE A 741 -0.66 25.10 -35.94
CA PHE A 741 0.75 25.01 -36.28
C PHE A 741 1.58 25.87 -35.32
N ASP A 742 2.64 25.28 -34.81
CA ASP A 742 3.61 25.92 -33.93
C ASP A 742 4.97 25.85 -34.60
N LYS A 743 5.56 27.02 -34.90
CA LYS A 743 6.79 27.12 -35.68
C LYS A 743 7.98 26.47 -34.96
N GLU A 744 7.98 26.47 -33.63
CA GLU A 744 9.07 25.88 -32.84
C GLU A 744 8.98 24.36 -32.81
N LEU A 745 7.76 23.81 -32.73
CA LEU A 745 7.55 22.37 -32.68
C LEU A 745 7.64 21.70 -34.05
N GLY A 746 7.25 22.41 -35.12
CA GLY A 746 7.35 21.93 -36.49
C GLY A 746 6.24 20.95 -36.90
N LYS A 747 6.44 20.34 -38.07
CA LYS A 747 5.57 19.29 -38.63
C LYS A 747 6.36 18.03 -38.96
N LEU A 748 5.67 16.91 -39.08
CA LEU A 748 6.26 15.64 -39.48
C LEU A 748 5.38 14.96 -40.55
N ASP A 749 6.01 14.55 -41.65
CA ASP A 749 5.37 13.71 -42.65
C ASP A 749 5.34 12.24 -42.18
N LEU A 750 4.14 11.76 -41.90
CA LEU A 750 3.85 10.37 -41.53
C LEU A 750 3.31 9.54 -42.70
N GLY A 751 3.47 9.99 -43.95
CA GLY A 751 3.08 9.21 -45.14
C GLY A 751 1.57 9.09 -45.32
N ILE A 752 0.80 10.00 -44.71
CA ILE A 752 -0.66 9.93 -44.76
C ILE A 752 -1.14 10.39 -46.14
N THR A 753 -1.77 9.47 -46.86
CA THR A 753 -2.28 9.70 -48.21
C THR A 753 -3.30 10.86 -48.20
N ALA A 754 -3.06 11.86 -49.04
CA ALA A 754 -3.94 13.02 -49.23
C ALA A 754 -4.20 13.91 -47.99
N TYR A 755 -3.34 13.87 -46.97
CA TYR A 755 -3.47 14.71 -45.76
C TYR A 755 -2.32 15.69 -45.55
N GLY A 756 -1.09 15.32 -45.94
CA GLY A 756 0.11 16.14 -45.72
C GLY A 756 0.74 15.94 -44.34
N GLU A 757 1.52 16.92 -43.88
CA GLU A 757 2.30 16.82 -42.64
C GLU A 757 1.48 17.10 -41.38
N ILE A 758 1.78 16.37 -40.29
CA ILE A 758 1.11 16.50 -38.99
C ILE A 758 1.82 17.52 -38.10
N ASN A 759 1.04 18.41 -37.47
CA ASN A 759 1.57 19.33 -36.46
C ASN A 759 1.99 18.58 -35.19
N LEU A 760 3.25 18.74 -34.79
CA LEU A 760 3.84 18.01 -33.66
C LEU A 760 3.39 18.54 -32.30
N ILE A 761 3.23 17.66 -31.31
CA ILE A 761 2.82 18.03 -29.95
C ILE A 761 4.02 18.37 -29.06
N ASN A 762 3.78 19.22 -28.06
CA ASN A 762 4.77 19.52 -27.01
C ASN A 762 4.59 18.56 -25.82
N ARG A 763 5.67 17.88 -25.43
CA ARG A 763 5.76 17.09 -24.19
C ARG A 763 7.15 17.24 -23.57
N SER A 764 7.20 17.76 -22.35
CA SER A 764 8.40 17.78 -21.52
C SER A 764 8.56 16.46 -20.75
N LYS A 765 9.80 16.12 -20.38
CA LYS A 765 10.09 14.96 -19.52
C LYS A 765 10.24 15.36 -18.06
N LEU A 766 10.10 14.40 -17.15
CA LEU A 766 10.39 14.64 -15.73
C LEU A 766 11.91 14.81 -15.54
N LEU A 767 12.30 15.72 -14.65
CA LEU A 767 13.69 16.10 -14.39
C LEU A 767 14.57 14.87 -14.10
N ASN A 768 15.62 14.68 -14.91
CA ASN A 768 16.56 13.56 -14.88
C ASN A 768 15.93 12.18 -15.16
N THR A 769 14.85 12.12 -15.92
CA THR A 769 14.21 10.87 -16.34
C THR A 769 14.15 10.75 -17.87
N LYS A 770 13.79 9.55 -18.34
CA LYS A 770 13.37 9.27 -19.72
C LYS A 770 11.84 9.29 -19.87
N SER A 771 11.11 9.70 -18.84
CA SER A 771 9.65 9.58 -18.77
C SER A 771 8.93 10.89 -19.09
N LEU A 772 7.94 10.81 -19.97
CA LEU A 772 7.07 11.92 -20.38
C LEU A 772 5.80 12.00 -19.53
N LYS A 773 5.58 11.02 -18.62
CA LYS A 773 4.31 10.77 -17.91
C LYS A 773 3.20 10.36 -18.91
N ALA A 774 1.94 10.37 -18.47
CA ALA A 774 0.78 10.15 -19.32
C ALA A 774 0.80 11.07 -20.55
N ILE A 775 0.74 10.46 -21.73
CA ILE A 775 0.70 11.17 -23.02
C ILE A 775 -0.74 11.31 -23.54
N ALA A 776 -1.61 10.35 -23.20
CA ALA A 776 -3.01 10.33 -23.56
C ALA A 776 -3.88 11.03 -22.50
N SER A 777 -4.88 11.76 -22.97
CA SER A 777 -5.90 12.39 -22.12
C SER A 777 -7.20 11.58 -22.14
N ALA A 778 -8.09 11.83 -21.15
CA ALA A 778 -9.42 11.24 -21.15
C ALA A 778 -10.25 11.67 -22.37
N ASP A 779 -10.04 12.90 -22.86
CA ASP A 779 -10.72 13.40 -24.06
C ASP A 779 -10.30 12.65 -25.32
N ASP A 780 -9.05 12.22 -25.44
CA ASP A 780 -8.61 11.42 -26.60
C ASP A 780 -9.31 10.04 -26.63
N GLN A 781 -9.78 9.53 -25.49
CA GLN A 781 -10.52 8.25 -25.41
C GLN A 781 -11.97 8.36 -25.93
N LYS A 782 -12.48 9.56 -26.17
CA LYS A 782 -13.81 9.79 -26.77
C LYS A 782 -13.83 9.47 -28.27
N ILE A 783 -12.66 9.41 -28.92
CA ILE A 783 -12.55 9.18 -30.36
C ILE A 783 -13.18 7.84 -30.76
N GLY A 784 -14.08 7.88 -31.73
CA GLY A 784 -14.80 6.69 -32.22
C GLY A 784 -16.04 6.30 -31.41
N LEU A 785 -16.45 7.10 -30.42
CA LEU A 785 -17.74 6.93 -29.72
C LEU A 785 -18.79 7.88 -30.30
N ASN A 786 -20.07 7.45 -30.27
CA ASN A 786 -21.21 8.30 -30.65
C ASN A 786 -21.79 9.06 -29.44
N GLU A 787 -22.71 10.00 -29.69
CA GLU A 787 -23.29 10.84 -28.63
C GLU A 787 -24.06 10.04 -27.56
N ASP A 788 -24.74 8.95 -27.95
CA ASP A 788 -25.45 8.08 -27.01
C ASP A 788 -24.48 7.38 -26.05
N GLN A 789 -23.35 6.87 -26.57
CA GLN A 789 -22.29 6.26 -25.76
C GLN A 789 -21.62 7.27 -24.83
N LEU A 790 -21.36 8.49 -25.31
CA LEU A 790 -20.77 9.55 -24.49
C LEU A 790 -21.70 9.97 -23.35
N THR A 791 -23.00 10.07 -23.61
CA THR A 791 -24.01 10.37 -22.58
C THR A 791 -24.06 9.26 -21.54
N LEU A 792 -24.13 8.00 -21.98
CA LEU A 792 -24.10 6.85 -21.08
C LEU A 792 -22.82 6.79 -20.21
N ALA A 793 -21.67 7.20 -20.76
CA ALA A 793 -20.43 7.23 -20.01
C ALA A 793 -20.41 8.32 -18.91
N GLU A 794 -21.01 9.49 -19.16
CA GLU A 794 -21.16 10.52 -18.12
C GLU A 794 -22.19 10.08 -17.05
N ASP A 795 -23.28 9.42 -17.46
CA ASP A 795 -24.26 8.85 -16.52
C ASP A 795 -23.59 7.82 -15.59
N LEU A 796 -22.84 6.86 -16.13
CA LEU A 796 -22.10 5.85 -15.35
C LEU A 796 -21.10 6.48 -14.38
N LYS A 797 -20.44 7.57 -14.77
CA LYS A 797 -19.51 8.28 -13.88
C LYS A 797 -20.25 8.91 -12.69
N GLU A 798 -21.45 9.46 -12.90
CA GLU A 798 -22.25 10.07 -11.83
C GLU A 798 -22.96 9.04 -10.94
N THR A 799 -23.53 7.98 -11.52
CA THR A 799 -24.33 7.00 -10.78
C THR A 799 -23.48 5.91 -10.13
N GLU A 800 -22.39 5.50 -10.76
CA GLU A 800 -21.54 4.37 -10.32
C GLU A 800 -20.18 4.82 -9.77
N ASN A 801 -19.97 6.13 -9.64
CA ASN A 801 -18.70 6.73 -9.18
C ASN A 801 -17.47 6.22 -9.98
N MET A 802 -17.66 5.85 -11.25
CA MET A 802 -16.60 5.40 -12.15
C MET A 802 -15.75 6.58 -12.62
N LYS A 803 -14.45 6.35 -12.87
CA LYS A 803 -13.63 7.34 -13.57
C LYS A 803 -14.17 7.49 -15.01
N ILE A 804 -14.26 8.71 -15.53
CA ILE A 804 -14.77 8.95 -16.89
C ILE A 804 -14.03 8.13 -17.96
N SER A 805 -12.72 7.94 -17.82
CA SER A 805 -11.94 7.14 -18.77
C SER A 805 -12.35 5.66 -18.75
N GLU A 806 -12.72 5.13 -17.58
CA GLU A 806 -13.26 3.78 -17.44
C GLU A 806 -14.64 3.66 -18.07
N ALA A 807 -15.53 4.62 -17.79
CA ALA A 807 -16.85 4.64 -18.39
C ALA A 807 -16.79 4.70 -19.94
N LEU A 808 -15.89 5.51 -20.50
CA LEU A 808 -15.65 5.60 -21.96
C LEU A 808 -15.18 4.27 -22.58
N ARG A 809 -14.39 3.47 -21.84
CA ARG A 809 -13.97 2.14 -22.29
C ARG A 809 -15.08 1.10 -22.12
N TYR A 810 -15.90 1.26 -21.09
CA TYR A 810 -17.02 0.38 -20.80
C TYR A 810 -18.10 0.44 -21.89
N VAL A 811 -18.45 1.65 -22.35
CA VAL A 811 -19.48 1.87 -23.38
C VAL A 811 -19.00 1.58 -24.80
N ARG A 812 -17.69 1.42 -25.02
CA ARG A 812 -17.09 1.15 -26.33
C ARG A 812 -17.45 -0.25 -26.82
N ASP A 813 -17.74 -0.37 -28.12
CA ASP A 813 -17.98 -1.67 -28.74
C ASP A 813 -16.77 -2.59 -28.56
N ARG A 814 -17.00 -3.80 -28.07
CA ARG A 814 -15.97 -4.80 -27.76
C ARG A 814 -15.20 -5.25 -28.99
N ARG A 815 -15.80 -5.13 -30.18
CA ARG A 815 -15.17 -5.43 -31.46
C ARG A 815 -14.14 -4.38 -31.87
N GLN A 816 -14.14 -3.22 -31.22
CA GLN A 816 -13.39 -2.04 -31.63
C GLN A 816 -12.38 -1.61 -30.57
N GLY A 817 -11.10 -1.81 -30.87
CA GLY A 817 -10.00 -1.18 -30.13
C GLY A 817 -9.81 0.29 -30.52
N LEU A 818 -9.01 1.03 -29.75
CA LEU A 818 -8.57 2.38 -30.13
C LEU A 818 -7.05 2.49 -29.98
N LEU A 819 -6.37 2.80 -31.10
CA LEU A 819 -4.94 3.07 -31.17
C LEU A 819 -4.70 4.56 -31.43
N LEU A 820 -4.03 5.21 -30.50
CA LEU A 820 -3.70 6.64 -30.54
C LEU A 820 -2.19 6.80 -30.77
N LEU A 821 -1.82 7.57 -31.78
CA LEU A 821 -0.44 7.85 -32.16
C LEU A 821 -0.11 9.32 -31.84
N TYR A 822 0.94 9.54 -31.04
CA TYR A 822 1.34 10.85 -30.54
C TYR A 822 2.68 11.27 -31.16
N PRO A 823 2.69 12.10 -32.21
CA PRO A 823 3.92 12.60 -32.81
C PRO A 823 4.45 13.80 -32.01
N ILE A 824 5.50 13.58 -31.24
CA ILE A 824 6.07 14.51 -30.25
C ILE A 824 7.31 15.18 -30.82
N SER A 825 7.38 16.50 -30.69
CA SER A 825 8.50 17.27 -31.23
C SER A 825 9.78 17.07 -30.42
N LYS A 826 10.92 16.92 -31.09
CA LYS A 826 12.24 17.00 -30.46
C LYS A 826 12.57 18.37 -29.88
N TYR A 827 11.87 19.41 -30.34
CA TYR A 827 11.97 20.77 -29.80
C TYR A 827 10.98 21.01 -28.64
N SER A 828 10.45 19.96 -28.02
CA SER A 828 9.52 20.08 -26.90
C SER A 828 10.16 20.71 -25.65
N THR A 829 9.51 21.74 -25.10
CA THR A 829 9.96 22.54 -23.95
C THR A 829 8.98 22.47 -22.78
N VAL A 830 9.42 22.91 -21.60
CA VAL A 830 8.53 23.02 -20.42
C VAL A 830 7.53 24.15 -20.68
N ARG A 831 6.22 23.86 -20.58
CA ARG A 831 5.17 24.88 -20.70
C ARG A 831 5.18 25.76 -19.45
N SER A 832 5.24 27.08 -19.61
CA SER A 832 4.85 28.02 -18.55
C SER A 832 3.35 28.30 -18.68
N ASP A 833 2.53 27.69 -17.83
CA ASP A 833 1.12 28.05 -17.78
C ASP A 833 0.98 29.38 -17.02
N ASN A 834 0.60 30.44 -17.77
CA ASN A 834 0.05 31.70 -17.26
C ASN A 834 0.75 32.31 -16.02
N GLY A 835 2.06 32.56 -16.11
CA GLY A 835 2.78 33.42 -15.16
C GLY A 835 2.91 32.88 -13.73
N LYS A 836 2.67 31.58 -13.50
CA LYS A 836 3.16 30.89 -12.30
C LYS A 836 4.51 30.24 -12.60
N ASP A 837 5.41 30.28 -11.62
CA ASP A 837 6.81 29.83 -11.68
C ASP A 837 6.99 28.54 -12.51
N GLU A 838 8.09 28.48 -13.27
CA GLU A 838 8.55 27.29 -13.99
C GLU A 838 8.40 26.03 -13.13
N ASP A 839 7.69 25.02 -13.64
CA ASP A 839 7.53 23.73 -12.97
C ASP A 839 8.91 23.09 -12.78
N ARG A 840 9.49 23.27 -11.58
CA ARG A 840 10.84 22.80 -11.20
C ARG A 840 11.00 21.28 -11.27
N THR A 841 9.95 20.54 -11.59
CA THR A 841 9.94 19.08 -11.70
C THR A 841 10.12 18.57 -13.14
N ARG A 842 10.11 19.45 -14.15
CA ARG A 842 10.16 19.09 -15.57
C ARG A 842 11.35 19.73 -16.30
N GLU A 843 11.78 19.09 -17.38
CA GLU A 843 12.84 19.59 -18.27
C GLU A 843 12.45 19.39 -19.74
N PRO A 844 13.06 20.13 -20.69
CA PRO A 844 12.86 19.91 -22.12
C PRO A 844 13.10 18.45 -22.51
N LEU A 845 12.42 18.00 -23.57
CA LEU A 845 12.49 16.60 -23.98
C LEU A 845 13.91 16.17 -24.36
N PHE A 846 14.66 17.04 -25.02
CA PHE A 846 16.06 16.84 -25.34
C PHE A 846 16.88 18.04 -24.87
N SER A 847 18.05 17.78 -24.29
CA SER A 847 19.04 18.81 -23.96
C SER A 847 19.67 19.41 -25.22
N ASN A 848 19.80 18.60 -26.28
CA ASN A 848 20.22 19.03 -27.61
C ASN A 848 19.29 18.45 -28.70
N PRO A 849 18.20 19.17 -29.04
CA PRO A 849 17.22 18.74 -30.06
C PRO A 849 17.82 18.48 -31.45
N ASP A 850 18.90 19.17 -31.82
CA ASP A 850 19.47 19.06 -33.17
C ASP A 850 20.22 17.75 -33.40
N SER A 851 20.68 17.10 -32.33
CA SER A 851 21.27 15.75 -32.37
C SER A 851 20.25 14.63 -32.15
N ALA A 852 18.97 14.96 -32.03
CA ALA A 852 17.90 14.03 -31.72
C ALA A 852 16.91 13.86 -32.88
N GLU A 853 15.99 12.92 -32.71
CA GLU A 853 14.85 12.70 -33.60
C GLU A 853 13.52 12.91 -32.88
N HIS A 854 12.46 13.14 -33.65
CA HIS A 854 11.09 13.17 -33.13
C HIS A 854 10.72 11.84 -32.46
N VAL A 855 9.73 11.88 -31.57
CA VAL A 855 9.27 10.70 -30.82
C VAL A 855 7.84 10.37 -31.25
N ILE A 856 7.57 9.11 -31.58
CA ILE A 856 6.20 8.61 -31.68
C ILE A 856 5.88 7.90 -30.37
N GLY A 857 4.86 8.37 -29.66
CA GLY A 857 4.25 7.63 -28.55
C GLY A 857 2.99 6.91 -29.02
N ILE A 858 2.64 5.80 -28.37
CA ILE A 858 1.38 5.09 -28.62
C ILE A 858 0.56 5.00 -27.34
N ALA A 859 -0.77 5.03 -27.48
CA ALA A 859 -1.69 4.59 -26.45
C ALA A 859 -2.74 3.65 -27.06
N VAL A 860 -2.94 2.50 -26.45
CA VAL A 860 -3.96 1.52 -26.82
C VAL A 860 -5.02 1.49 -25.73
N VAL A 861 -6.25 1.68 -26.14
CA VAL A 861 -7.44 1.73 -25.28
C VAL A 861 -8.27 0.50 -25.61
N PHE A 862 -8.39 -0.41 -24.64
CA PHE A 862 -9.17 -1.63 -24.79
C PHE A 862 -10.57 -1.45 -24.20
N PRO A 863 -11.62 -1.87 -24.93
CA PRO A 863 -12.98 -1.84 -24.43
C PRO A 863 -13.16 -2.85 -23.29
N HIS A 864 -14.26 -2.73 -22.56
CA HIS A 864 -14.69 -3.77 -21.63
C HIS A 864 -15.03 -5.09 -22.36
N SER A 865 -14.74 -6.23 -21.74
CA SER A 865 -15.01 -7.55 -22.29
C SER A 865 -15.58 -8.49 -21.24
N ASN A 866 -16.60 -9.28 -21.59
CA ASN A 866 -17.11 -10.36 -20.72
C ASN A 866 -16.34 -11.67 -20.91
N ASN A 867 -15.60 -11.82 -22.01
CA ASN A 867 -14.87 -13.03 -22.39
C ASN A 867 -13.41 -12.66 -22.67
N ALA A 868 -12.79 -11.94 -21.74
CA ALA A 868 -11.47 -11.39 -21.95
C ALA A 868 -10.42 -12.52 -21.96
N ALA A 869 -9.70 -12.67 -23.07
CA ALA A 869 -8.53 -13.51 -23.15
C ALA A 869 -7.43 -12.98 -22.23
N THR A 870 -6.43 -13.81 -21.98
CA THR A 870 -5.30 -13.46 -21.13
C THR A 870 -4.00 -13.59 -21.91
N VAL A 871 -2.96 -12.85 -21.54
CA VAL A 871 -1.60 -12.96 -22.11
C VAL A 871 -0.56 -13.27 -21.05
N GLU A 872 0.44 -14.08 -21.41
CA GLU A 872 1.54 -14.36 -20.48
C GLU A 872 2.42 -13.13 -20.32
N TYR A 873 2.58 -12.66 -19.09
CA TYR A 873 3.50 -11.58 -18.78
C TYR A 873 4.61 -12.06 -17.84
N ARG A 874 5.87 -12.00 -18.28
CA ARG A 874 7.05 -12.18 -17.43
C ARG A 874 7.81 -10.86 -17.35
N LEU A 875 7.89 -10.25 -16.17
CA LEU A 875 8.86 -9.17 -15.96
C LEU A 875 10.25 -9.78 -15.80
N SER A 876 11.07 -9.64 -16.84
CA SER A 876 12.51 -9.73 -16.70
C SER A 876 13.02 -8.39 -16.16
N TYR A 877 13.05 -8.20 -14.84
CA TYR A 877 13.91 -7.16 -14.28
C TYR A 877 15.35 -7.63 -14.47
N ARG A 878 16.05 -7.06 -15.47
CA ARG A 878 17.52 -7.13 -15.47
C ARG A 878 17.99 -6.18 -14.37
N PHE A 879 18.45 -6.77 -13.28
CA PHE A 879 19.24 -6.07 -12.29
C PHE A 879 20.63 -5.85 -12.89
N ASP A 880 20.84 -4.69 -13.52
CA ASP A 880 22.20 -4.16 -13.68
C ASP A 880 22.60 -3.48 -12.37
N GLY A 881 22.71 -4.31 -11.33
CA GLY A 881 23.24 -3.99 -10.02
C GLY A 881 23.93 -5.26 -9.54
N GLY A 882 25.27 -5.26 -9.65
CA GLY A 882 26.12 -6.45 -9.64
C GLY A 882 25.86 -7.48 -8.54
N GLU A 883 26.18 -8.73 -8.90
CA GLU A 883 26.24 -9.92 -8.06
C GLU A 883 27.05 -9.76 -6.76
#